data_AF-A0A9E0WUE4-F1
#
_entry.id   AF-A0A9E0WUE4-F1
#
_cell.length_a   1.000
_cell.length_b   1.000
_cell.length_c   1.000
_cell.angle_alpha   90.00
_cell.angle_beta   90.00
_cell.angle_gamma   90.00
#
_symmetry.space_group_name_H-M   'P 1'
#
loop_
_entity.id
_entity.type
_entity.pdbx_description
1 polymer ?
#
loop_
_entity_poly.entity_id
_entity_poly.type
_entity_poly.pdbx_seq_one_letter_code
_entity_poly.pdbx_strand_id
1 'polypeptide(L)'
;MAHPIQHVVVLMLENRSFDHLLGALDQRIAGLEGVQAALRYLADPAHGNPAQPGGSAVPLTGDAASSLDRKSLGESADFDPSHDFVDVKRQLGGSLSAPVMNGFVADAYDKYQSVFNPATLGRSISQVMRHFPADTTSTGAIPALHTLATQFTICDRWFSSVPGPTWPNRIFALAGTTRGNLRMPEGLAGMGPLFRHYDLPTIFNRFHDAGLRTRIYSHDVSLTLLLTQTWTIPDLRNPADRFAQDVAQCKPEDFPEFVFIEPRYFKLPLADKPNDQHPPHDIGLGDQLIADVYGALRANEALWQQTLFAVLYDEHGGFFDHVPPPAAVPPDDQVAPLGPDGDLGFGFDRLGVRVPAVLASPWLAAGVDSTVYDHSSLLAFLCQRWGLAPLGARCAAALATNPFQDLFLPSPRLDTPAALPTRAVSTTRTLALDTTPPNDNQQSLAWMVQYLADQLGVAESDAVSRALLPDTPLAADTMRRTLDKIEERLNAQAHAQALAAQGQLPPTQPSPSARVSATQDPTPSPADAAPLRVWMVHGGVHGDEPAQARWQRQWHDAFEASARKAGYQGALEYRFARYDALFDDHPLDAWTVTRALSWLGLQAPGPAPALDNAGLTESIDEQVRWTAGMALKWSESPPLRDALVNTLRQQYQDFRPQLVCAHDLGSLGCYDLFRRMVAAGEGALLSGCGLFSFGSQLGHPALRSALGGRIEPLYDAQGQGIGQWFELYNPQDMVFTRPLPGNDARTHTVTESFLAPPIHHDGAAYLAQPRVASDILPRLLPESAIRPGPRPAAPLPVPRRVRRRALLMGINEYPKPDMRLNGCINDVYLMSALLQECGFEADDIRVLTDARATRAGLLERLDWLADGVGPDDERVFFYSGHGAQLPRYGADGQPERSDETLVPVDFDWQPEHAFTDKDFQQYYSQLPYGASFLAIFDCCHAGGMSRGGQRVRGIDPPDDVRHRMLRWDAAHQMWVPRDFVEQAARAGRTFRADKKAQRQLPDATQLCRRGLGEAKALWSTDRDSFEAAKAALGHFGPYVPLLLFAADEQELAAEYDHGSTAYGAFTFTLVKRLRASHRALSFQQLVLGVRRELKDLGYQTPTISGPKVKREGKLPFGRWTRRA
;
A
#
# COMPACT_ATOMS: atom_id res chain seq x y z
N MET A 1 -21.16 15.99 48.56
CA MET A 1 -20.19 17.08 48.32
C MET A 1 -19.76 16.98 46.87
N ALA A 2 -19.42 18.09 46.21
CA ALA A 2 -18.84 18.03 44.86
C ALA A 2 -17.49 17.29 44.92
N HIS A 3 -17.17 16.49 43.89
CA HIS A 3 -15.91 15.76 43.81
C HIS A 3 -14.74 16.76 43.77
N PRO A 4 -13.61 16.52 44.48
CA PRO A 4 -12.54 17.50 44.62
C PRO A 4 -11.80 17.79 43.31
N ILE A 5 -11.58 16.77 42.49
CA ILE A 5 -10.88 16.91 41.21
C ILE A 5 -11.77 17.63 40.21
N GLN A 6 -11.35 18.77 39.67
CA GLN A 6 -11.98 19.49 38.55
C GLN A 6 -11.19 19.40 37.25
N HIS A 7 -9.94 18.95 37.30
CA HIS A 7 -9.06 18.88 36.13
C HIS A 7 -8.30 17.55 36.11
N VAL A 8 -8.22 16.91 34.95
CA VAL A 8 -7.41 15.72 34.73
C VAL A 8 -6.38 16.02 33.66
N VAL A 9 -5.10 15.90 34.01
CA VAL A 9 -3.97 16.09 33.12
C VAL A 9 -3.30 14.75 32.91
N VAL A 10 -3.18 14.31 31.66
CA VAL A 10 -2.59 13.02 31.31
C VAL A 10 -1.36 13.25 30.47
N LEU A 11 -0.21 12.74 30.90
CA LEU A 11 0.99 12.60 30.10
C LEU A 11 1.14 11.14 29.71
N MET A 12 1.13 10.83 28.41
CA MET A 12 1.26 9.47 27.90
C MET A 12 2.58 9.28 27.13
N LEU A 13 3.50 8.51 27.72
CA LEU A 13 4.83 8.20 27.21
C LEU A 13 4.87 6.89 26.40
N GLU A 14 6.04 6.61 25.82
CA GLU A 14 6.39 5.47 24.96
C GLU A 14 7.41 4.52 25.63
N ASN A 15 7.69 3.43 24.94
CA ASN A 15 7.06 2.18 25.32
C ASN A 15 7.91 1.44 26.36
N ARG A 16 7.34 1.15 27.54
CA ARG A 16 8.05 0.49 28.64
C ARG A 16 7.13 -0.35 29.51
N SER A 17 7.62 -1.52 29.94
CA SER A 17 6.93 -2.38 30.87
C SER A 17 6.99 -1.86 32.31
N PHE A 18 6.04 -2.28 33.15
CA PHE A 18 6.03 -1.90 34.57
C PHE A 18 7.29 -2.39 35.29
N ASP A 19 7.65 -3.67 35.15
CA ASP A 19 8.85 -4.21 35.80
C ASP A 19 10.13 -3.50 35.37
N HIS A 20 10.19 -3.04 34.12
CA HIS A 20 11.36 -2.35 33.59
C HIS A 20 11.60 -1.00 34.28
N LEU A 21 10.56 -0.18 34.49
CA LEU A 21 10.71 1.15 35.09
C LEU A 21 10.47 1.19 36.60
N LEU A 22 9.36 0.60 37.06
CA LEU A 22 8.88 0.78 38.43
C LEU A 22 9.06 -0.46 39.30
N GLY A 23 9.31 -1.64 38.71
CA GLY A 23 9.35 -2.90 39.44
C GLY A 23 10.35 -2.94 40.59
N ALA A 24 11.50 -2.27 40.47
CA ALA A 24 12.50 -2.24 41.55
C ALA A 24 12.06 -1.44 42.79
N LEU A 25 11.00 -0.62 42.68
CA LEU A 25 10.48 0.15 43.80
C LEU A 25 9.84 -0.72 44.87
N ASP A 26 9.64 -2.02 44.64
CA ASP A 26 9.16 -2.96 45.66
C ASP A 26 10.12 -3.11 46.86
N GLN A 27 11.37 -2.69 46.68
CA GLN A 27 12.37 -2.55 47.75
C GLN A 27 12.09 -1.35 48.67
N ARG A 28 11.24 -0.41 48.22
CA ARG A 28 10.94 0.86 48.91
C ARG A 28 9.46 1.01 49.26
N ILE A 29 8.57 0.43 48.46
CA ILE A 29 7.12 0.53 48.59
C ILE A 29 6.58 -0.84 49.01
N ALA A 30 6.12 -0.94 50.26
CA ALA A 30 5.54 -2.19 50.77
C ALA A 30 4.27 -2.57 50.00
N GLY A 31 4.15 -3.86 49.65
CA GLY A 31 3.00 -4.39 48.94
C GLY A 31 3.06 -4.29 47.42
N LEU A 32 4.09 -3.65 46.85
CA LEU A 32 4.23 -3.52 45.40
C LEU A 32 4.60 -4.87 44.74
N GLU A 33 3.85 -5.28 43.72
CA GLU A 33 4.15 -6.46 42.90
C GLU A 33 5.19 -6.12 41.81
N GLY A 34 6.47 -6.08 42.20
CA GLY A 34 7.60 -5.69 41.33
C GLY A 34 8.66 -6.78 41.10
N VAL A 35 9.93 -6.36 41.01
CA VAL A 35 11.08 -7.21 40.62
C VAL A 35 11.28 -8.41 41.55
N GLN A 36 11.02 -8.31 42.84
CA GLN A 36 11.10 -9.44 43.78
C GLN A 36 10.03 -10.49 43.47
N ALA A 37 8.84 -10.08 43.04
CA ALA A 37 7.81 -11.00 42.55
C ALA A 37 8.24 -11.62 41.21
N ALA A 38 8.79 -10.83 40.30
CA ALA A 38 9.35 -11.31 39.04
C ALA A 38 10.45 -12.35 39.23
N LEU A 39 11.37 -12.16 40.19
CA LEU A 39 12.42 -13.14 40.50
C LEU A 39 11.85 -14.45 41.05
N ARG A 40 10.78 -14.41 41.84
CA ARG A 40 10.06 -15.62 42.29
C ARG A 40 9.33 -16.30 41.13
N TYR A 41 8.74 -15.52 40.24
CA TYR A 41 8.08 -16.02 39.04
C TYR A 41 9.06 -16.77 38.13
N LEU A 42 10.23 -16.16 37.87
CA LEU A 42 11.30 -16.71 37.03
C LEU A 42 12.09 -17.86 37.69
N ALA A 43 11.86 -18.15 38.98
CA ALA A 43 12.46 -19.31 39.65
C ALA A 43 11.88 -20.64 39.15
N ASP A 44 10.68 -20.61 38.56
CA ASP A 44 10.13 -21.74 37.81
C ASP A 44 10.77 -21.78 36.40
N PRO A 45 11.46 -22.88 36.03
CA PRO A 45 12.03 -23.03 34.70
C PRO A 45 11.03 -22.86 33.54
N ALA A 46 9.73 -23.12 33.76
CA ALA A 46 8.69 -22.91 32.73
C ALA A 46 8.49 -21.42 32.36
N HIS A 47 8.87 -20.51 33.26
CA HIS A 47 8.80 -19.06 33.04
C HIS A 47 10.13 -18.46 32.56
N GLY A 48 11.18 -19.28 32.42
CA GLY A 48 12.47 -18.82 31.93
C GLY A 48 12.38 -18.27 30.51
N ASN A 49 13.14 -17.20 30.24
CA ASN A 49 13.21 -16.55 28.93
C ASN A 49 14.54 -16.89 28.23
N PRO A 50 14.69 -18.05 27.58
CA PRO A 50 15.89 -18.39 26.81
C PRO A 50 15.84 -17.75 25.41
N ALA A 51 17.00 -17.51 24.81
CA ALA A 51 17.07 -17.02 23.42
C ALA A 51 16.69 -18.09 22.38
N GLN A 52 16.89 -19.37 22.71
CA GLN A 52 16.53 -20.50 21.86
C GLN A 52 15.91 -21.64 22.69
N PRO A 53 15.08 -22.50 22.07
CA PRO A 53 14.52 -23.67 22.74
C PRO A 53 15.60 -24.55 23.39
N GLY A 54 15.45 -24.85 24.68
CA GLY A 54 16.43 -25.63 25.45
C GLY A 54 17.70 -24.89 25.88
N GLY A 55 17.83 -23.60 25.54
CA GLY A 55 18.92 -22.73 26.01
C GLY A 55 18.75 -22.30 27.47
N SER A 56 19.80 -21.69 28.03
CA SER A 56 19.74 -21.10 29.37
C SER A 56 18.86 -19.84 29.37
N ALA A 57 18.02 -19.71 30.39
CA ALA A 57 17.22 -18.50 30.59
C ALA A 57 18.12 -17.29 30.86
N VAL A 58 17.80 -16.14 30.26
CA VAL A 58 18.47 -14.88 30.55
C VAL A 58 17.93 -14.32 31.87
N PRO A 59 18.80 -13.98 32.83
CA PRO A 59 18.35 -13.49 34.14
C PRO A 59 17.78 -12.07 34.04
N LEU A 60 16.78 -11.80 34.89
CA LEU A 60 16.34 -10.43 35.19
C LEU A 60 17.44 -9.70 35.95
N THR A 61 17.88 -8.54 35.45
CA THR A 61 19.04 -7.82 36.00
C THR A 61 18.79 -6.31 36.14
N GLY A 62 19.31 -5.73 37.22
CA GLY A 62 19.26 -4.28 37.42
C GLY A 62 20.39 -3.57 36.69
N ASP A 63 20.08 -2.45 36.03
CA ASP A 63 21.09 -1.68 35.29
C ASP A 63 21.78 -0.64 36.20
N ALA A 64 23.01 -0.92 36.66
CA ALA A 64 23.79 -0.01 37.49
C ALA A 64 24.35 1.20 36.71
N ALA A 65 24.31 1.19 35.37
CA ALA A 65 24.71 2.31 34.55
C ALA A 65 23.53 3.29 34.44
N SER A 66 23.73 4.50 34.96
CA SER A 66 22.72 5.58 35.04
C SER A 66 22.20 6.10 33.70
N SER A 67 22.56 5.49 32.58
CA SER A 67 21.92 5.65 31.28
C SER A 67 22.16 4.34 30.52
N LEU A 68 21.28 4.01 29.57
CA LEU A 68 21.64 3.25 28.37
C LEU A 68 22.73 4.04 27.62
N ASP A 69 23.90 4.19 28.24
CA ASP A 69 25.00 5.03 27.81
C ASP A 69 25.72 4.25 26.73
N ARG A 70 25.44 4.66 25.50
CA ARG A 70 26.01 4.24 24.22
C ARG A 70 27.54 4.04 24.20
N LYS A 71 28.28 4.50 25.21
CA LYS A 71 29.73 4.31 25.37
C LYS A 71 30.17 3.09 26.18
N SER A 72 29.32 2.52 27.04
CA SER A 72 29.73 1.38 27.89
C SER A 72 29.65 0.02 27.19
N LEU A 73 28.88 -0.09 26.10
CA LEU A 73 28.59 -1.39 25.46
C LEU A 73 29.30 -1.61 24.12
N GLY A 74 29.85 -0.57 23.48
CA GLY A 74 30.63 -0.71 22.24
C GLY A 74 29.86 -1.24 21.01
N GLU A 75 28.59 -1.66 21.15
CA GLU A 75 27.82 -2.43 20.17
C GLU A 75 26.33 -2.02 20.16
N SER A 76 25.80 -1.93 18.93
CA SER A 76 24.51 -1.44 18.37
C SER A 76 23.77 -0.28 19.06
N ALA A 77 23.78 0.86 18.37
CA ALA A 77 23.07 2.09 18.69
C ALA A 77 21.53 2.04 18.53
N ASP A 78 20.97 0.88 18.13
CA ASP A 78 19.65 0.76 17.52
C ASP A 78 18.82 -0.41 18.12
N PHE A 79 18.94 -0.64 19.44
CA PHE A 79 18.13 -1.67 20.11
C PHE A 79 16.73 -1.14 20.44
N ASP A 80 15.76 -1.71 19.75
CA ASP A 80 14.33 -1.40 19.78
C ASP A 80 13.55 -2.73 19.68
N PRO A 81 13.15 -3.33 20.81
CA PRO A 81 12.48 -4.62 20.81
C PRO A 81 11.17 -4.63 20.00
N SER A 82 10.81 -5.79 19.47
CA SER A 82 9.54 -5.97 18.77
C SER A 82 8.36 -5.83 19.73
N HIS A 83 7.28 -5.21 19.25
CA HIS A 83 6.06 -4.96 20.04
C HIS A 83 4.79 -4.92 19.18
N ASP A 84 4.84 -5.48 17.97
CA ASP A 84 3.65 -5.75 17.17
C ASP A 84 2.83 -6.91 17.75
N PHE A 85 1.54 -7.00 17.43
CA PHE A 85 0.64 -7.99 18.02
C PHE A 85 1.18 -9.43 17.96
N VAL A 86 1.74 -9.82 16.81
CA VAL A 86 2.28 -11.17 16.59
C VAL A 86 3.48 -11.46 17.48
N ASP A 87 4.31 -10.44 17.71
CA ASP A 87 5.49 -10.51 18.56
C ASP A 87 5.06 -10.55 20.03
N VAL A 88 4.12 -9.70 20.44
CA VAL A 88 3.58 -9.74 21.81
C VAL A 88 2.92 -11.10 22.10
N LYS A 89 2.17 -11.66 21.15
CA LYS A 89 1.63 -13.03 21.29
C LYS A 89 2.74 -14.06 21.51
N ARG A 90 3.87 -13.96 20.81
CA ARG A 90 5.05 -14.80 21.02
C ARG A 90 5.66 -14.59 22.41
N GLN A 91 5.83 -13.33 22.84
CA GLN A 91 6.36 -12.96 24.15
C GLN A 91 5.51 -13.52 25.30
N LEU A 92 4.19 -13.56 25.12
CA LEU A 92 3.22 -14.17 26.03
C LEU A 92 3.26 -15.72 26.05
N GLY A 93 4.15 -16.36 25.30
CA GLY A 93 4.29 -17.83 25.22
C GLY A 93 3.48 -18.48 24.09
N GLY A 94 3.03 -17.69 23.10
CA GLY A 94 2.29 -18.15 21.92
C GLY A 94 0.78 -18.34 22.15
N SER A 95 0.31 -18.23 23.39
CA SER A 95 -1.11 -18.40 23.76
C SER A 95 -1.65 -17.19 24.50
N LEU A 96 -2.71 -16.56 23.95
CA LEU A 96 -3.41 -15.45 24.60
C LEU A 96 -4.43 -15.92 25.65
N SER A 97 -4.88 -17.18 25.60
CA SER A 97 -5.83 -17.73 26.58
C SER A 97 -5.15 -18.12 27.89
N ALA A 98 -3.87 -18.51 27.83
CA ALA A 98 -3.03 -18.84 28.97
C ALA A 98 -1.60 -18.28 28.79
N PRO A 99 -1.40 -16.97 29.00
CA PRO A 99 -0.09 -16.34 28.87
C PRO A 99 0.91 -16.84 29.92
N VAL A 100 2.16 -17.06 29.50
CA VAL A 100 3.25 -17.61 30.33
C VAL A 100 4.42 -16.63 30.51
N MET A 101 4.49 -15.56 29.72
CA MET A 101 5.51 -14.51 29.83
C MET A 101 6.96 -15.00 29.61
N ASN A 102 7.18 -15.97 28.72
CA ASN A 102 8.48 -16.64 28.56
C ASN A 102 9.14 -16.46 27.18
N GLY A 103 8.57 -15.64 26.30
CA GLY A 103 9.03 -15.47 24.92
C GLY A 103 9.82 -14.19 24.62
N PHE A 104 10.06 -13.30 25.60
CA PHE A 104 10.63 -11.96 25.37
C PHE A 104 12.03 -12.00 24.76
N VAL A 105 12.90 -12.88 25.27
CA VAL A 105 14.28 -12.99 24.77
C VAL A 105 14.34 -13.71 23.43
N ALA A 106 13.49 -14.73 23.23
CA ALA A 106 13.41 -15.44 21.95
C ALA A 106 12.93 -14.51 20.82
N ASP A 107 11.91 -13.69 21.10
CA ASP A 107 11.42 -12.67 20.17
C ASP A 107 12.50 -11.66 19.79
N ALA A 108 13.23 -11.13 20.78
CA ALA A 108 14.36 -10.24 20.53
C ALA A 108 15.51 -10.93 19.77
N TYR A 109 15.77 -12.22 20.04
CA TYR A 109 16.75 -13.00 19.31
C TYR A 109 16.38 -13.14 17.83
N ASP A 110 15.12 -13.47 17.54
CA ASP A 110 14.62 -13.63 16.17
C ASP A 110 14.74 -12.34 15.36
N LYS A 111 14.42 -11.19 15.97
CA LYS A 111 14.59 -9.86 15.34
C LYS A 111 16.04 -9.55 15.00
N TYR A 112 16.98 -9.86 15.91
CA TYR A 112 18.35 -9.32 15.83
C TYR A 112 19.44 -10.29 15.38
N GLN A 113 19.17 -11.61 15.32
CA GLN A 113 20.20 -12.60 14.98
C GLN A 113 20.87 -12.38 13.60
N SER A 114 20.16 -11.77 12.64
CA SER A 114 20.66 -11.47 11.30
C SER A 114 21.24 -10.05 11.18
N VAL A 115 20.96 -9.17 12.15
CA VAL A 115 21.28 -7.74 12.11
C VAL A 115 22.51 -7.43 12.95
N PHE A 116 22.62 -8.03 14.14
CA PHE A 116 23.70 -7.75 15.08
C PHE A 116 24.85 -8.74 14.94
N ASN A 117 26.04 -8.28 15.33
CA ASN A 117 27.22 -9.12 15.36
C ASN A 117 27.00 -10.27 16.37
N PRO A 118 27.23 -11.54 15.98
CA PRO A 118 27.03 -12.69 16.86
C PRO A 118 27.79 -12.61 18.20
N ALA A 119 28.93 -11.91 18.25
CA ALA A 119 29.70 -11.73 19.49
C ALA A 119 28.98 -10.87 20.55
N THR A 120 27.97 -10.12 20.12
CA THR A 120 27.37 -8.97 20.83
C THR A 120 25.89 -9.21 21.06
N LEU A 121 25.29 -10.03 20.20
CA LEU A 121 23.88 -10.40 20.17
C LEU A 121 23.34 -10.76 21.55
N GLY A 122 24.01 -11.68 22.27
CA GLY A 122 23.57 -12.11 23.60
C GLY A 122 23.48 -10.97 24.62
N ARG A 123 24.43 -10.03 24.57
CA ARG A 123 24.42 -8.83 25.41
C ARG A 123 23.32 -7.86 24.97
N SER A 124 23.12 -7.66 23.67
CA SER A 124 22.10 -6.76 23.15
C SER A 124 20.69 -7.24 23.50
N ILE A 125 20.36 -8.50 23.23
CA ILE A 125 19.03 -9.06 23.51
C ILE A 125 18.75 -9.18 25.01
N SER A 126 19.78 -9.31 25.86
CA SER A 126 19.59 -9.32 27.32
C SER A 126 18.97 -8.04 27.87
N GLN A 127 18.97 -6.95 27.10
CA GLN A 127 18.35 -5.68 27.49
C GLN A 127 16.84 -5.79 27.72
N VAL A 128 16.14 -6.73 27.06
CA VAL A 128 14.70 -6.94 27.32
C VAL A 128 14.43 -7.41 28.75
N MET A 129 15.42 -8.03 29.40
CA MET A 129 15.36 -8.54 30.77
C MET A 129 16.03 -7.58 31.78
N ARG A 130 16.20 -6.30 31.43
CA ARG A 130 16.74 -5.31 32.37
C ARG A 130 15.63 -4.55 33.10
N HIS A 131 15.97 -4.00 34.25
CA HIS A 131 15.13 -3.04 34.96
C HIS A 131 15.98 -1.90 35.55
N PHE A 132 15.37 -0.73 35.74
CA PHE A 132 16.03 0.38 36.41
C PHE A 132 16.09 0.13 37.93
N PRO A 133 17.23 0.43 38.59
CA PRO A 133 17.33 0.38 40.04
C PRO A 133 16.48 1.48 40.70
N ALA A 134 15.90 1.18 41.86
CA ALA A 134 15.12 2.12 42.64
C ALA A 134 15.99 3.27 43.19
N ASP A 135 15.98 4.41 42.50
CA ASP A 135 16.71 5.63 42.87
C ASP A 135 15.87 6.89 42.64
N THR A 136 15.64 7.65 43.71
CA THR A 136 14.90 8.91 43.73
C THR A 136 15.82 10.13 43.83
N THR A 137 17.14 9.95 43.81
CA THR A 137 18.12 11.04 43.90
C THR A 137 18.44 11.58 42.52
N SER A 138 18.96 12.81 42.41
CA SER A 138 19.36 13.39 41.12
C SER A 138 20.51 12.65 40.41
N THR A 139 21.10 11.63 41.05
CA THR A 139 22.06 10.71 40.42
C THR A 139 21.41 9.48 39.77
N GLY A 140 20.11 9.25 40.03
CA GLY A 140 19.33 8.18 39.44
C GLY A 140 19.08 8.37 37.94
N ALA A 141 18.67 7.30 37.28
CA ALA A 141 18.38 7.34 35.84
C ALA A 141 17.03 8.01 35.52
N ILE A 142 16.00 7.74 36.34
CA ILE A 142 14.62 8.25 36.22
C ILE A 142 14.06 8.76 37.56
N PRO A 143 14.76 9.70 38.22
CA PRO A 143 14.43 10.10 39.58
C PRO A 143 13.09 10.82 39.72
N ALA A 144 12.60 11.52 38.69
CA ALA A 144 11.31 12.20 38.77
C ALA A 144 10.17 11.18 38.83
N LEU A 145 10.15 10.20 37.93
CA LEU A 145 9.17 9.13 37.91
C LEU A 145 9.19 8.29 39.21
N HIS A 146 10.37 7.88 39.68
CA HIS A 146 10.48 7.15 40.95
C HIS A 146 10.02 7.97 42.16
N THR A 147 10.31 9.27 42.17
CA THR A 147 9.84 10.16 43.24
C THR A 147 8.32 10.30 43.17
N LEU A 148 7.75 10.49 41.99
CA LEU A 148 6.30 10.56 41.83
C LEU A 148 5.62 9.26 42.31
N ALA A 149 6.14 8.10 41.91
CA ALA A 149 5.63 6.79 42.29
C ALA A 149 5.74 6.50 43.80
N THR A 150 6.78 7.00 44.47
CA THR A 150 6.96 6.82 45.92
C THR A 150 6.16 7.82 46.76
N GLN A 151 5.80 8.97 46.21
CA GLN A 151 5.08 10.03 46.93
C GLN A 151 3.55 10.00 46.71
N PHE A 152 3.09 9.30 45.67
CA PHE A 152 1.68 9.20 45.28
C PHE A 152 1.25 7.76 45.02
N THR A 153 0.15 7.56 44.30
CA THR A 153 -0.42 6.24 44.03
C THR A 153 0.25 5.62 42.81
N ILE A 154 0.94 4.50 43.02
CA ILE A 154 1.44 3.64 41.94
C ILE A 154 0.40 2.56 41.64
N CYS A 155 0.01 2.43 40.38
CA CYS A 155 -0.91 1.39 39.94
C CYS A 155 -0.10 0.21 39.41
N ASP A 156 -0.01 -0.88 40.18
CA ASP A 156 0.83 -2.03 39.83
C ASP A 156 0.11 -3.12 39.05
N ARG A 157 -1.12 -2.84 38.61
CA ARG A 157 -1.92 -3.71 37.73
C ARG A 157 -2.61 -2.92 36.62
N TRP A 158 -1.90 -1.94 36.03
CA TRP A 158 -2.33 -1.23 34.82
C TRP A 158 -1.75 -1.89 33.57
N PHE A 159 -2.60 -2.33 32.65
CA PHE A 159 -2.22 -3.06 31.44
C PHE A 159 -2.46 -2.22 30.19
N SER A 160 -1.68 -2.45 29.14
CA SER A 160 -2.06 -1.94 27.83
C SER A 160 -3.39 -2.57 27.39
N SER A 161 -4.20 -1.82 26.64
CA SER A 161 -5.59 -2.24 26.33
C SER A 161 -5.62 -3.43 25.37
N VAL A 162 -4.59 -3.59 24.54
CA VAL A 162 -4.43 -4.72 23.62
C VAL A 162 -2.98 -5.19 23.59
N PRO A 163 -2.72 -6.49 23.37
CA PRO A 163 -1.36 -7.02 23.20
C PRO A 163 -0.84 -6.64 21.81
N GLY A 164 -0.28 -5.44 21.66
CA GLY A 164 0.15 -4.93 20.37
C GLY A 164 0.67 -3.49 20.44
N PRO A 165 0.84 -2.85 19.28
CA PRO A 165 1.72 -1.70 19.16
C PRO A 165 1.08 -0.38 19.64
N THR A 166 1.86 0.71 19.51
CA THR A 166 1.54 2.06 19.98
C THR A 166 0.19 2.60 19.52
N TRP A 167 -0.09 2.64 18.22
CA TRP A 167 -1.29 3.32 17.69
C TRP A 167 -2.59 2.70 18.20
N PRO A 168 -2.80 1.37 18.15
CA PRO A 168 -3.96 0.73 18.76
C PRO A 168 -4.15 1.09 20.24
N ASN A 169 -3.08 1.09 21.04
CA ASN A 169 -3.17 1.37 22.47
C ASN A 169 -3.46 2.85 22.79
N ARG A 170 -2.81 3.80 22.08
CA ARG A 170 -3.12 5.23 22.21
C ARG A 170 -4.56 5.55 21.78
N ILE A 171 -5.06 4.91 20.73
CA ILE A 171 -6.44 5.10 20.27
C ILE A 171 -7.43 4.50 21.29
N PHE A 172 -7.13 3.35 21.87
CA PHE A 172 -7.92 2.80 22.97
C PHE A 172 -8.01 3.75 24.17
N ALA A 173 -6.92 4.42 24.51
CA ALA A 173 -6.87 5.40 25.60
C ALA A 173 -7.75 6.64 25.36
N LEU A 174 -8.11 6.93 24.10
CA LEU A 174 -8.87 8.12 23.72
C LEU A 174 -10.30 7.82 23.23
N ALA A 175 -10.54 6.62 22.69
CA ALA A 175 -11.80 6.22 22.05
C ALA A 175 -12.41 4.94 22.62
N GLY A 176 -11.71 4.20 23.49
CA GLY A 176 -12.19 2.96 24.13
C GLY A 176 -12.31 1.76 23.18
N THR A 177 -11.96 1.92 21.90
CA THR A 177 -11.93 0.88 20.87
C THR A 177 -11.02 1.28 19.72
N THR A 178 -10.54 0.30 18.96
CA THR A 178 -9.88 0.46 17.64
C THR A 178 -10.73 -0.05 16.48
N ARG A 179 -12.00 -0.42 16.72
CA ARG A 179 -12.92 -1.07 15.76
C ARG A 179 -12.28 -2.24 15.02
N GLY A 180 -11.61 -3.12 15.75
CA GLY A 180 -10.97 -4.30 15.16
C GLY A 180 -9.57 -4.07 14.58
N ASN A 181 -9.04 -2.85 14.52
CA ASN A 181 -7.66 -2.65 14.05
C ASN A 181 -6.64 -2.94 15.16
N LEU A 182 -5.59 -3.69 14.83
CA LEU A 182 -4.48 -4.05 15.72
C LEU A 182 -3.11 -3.70 15.14
N ARG A 183 -3.07 -3.04 13.98
CA ARG A 183 -1.83 -2.83 13.23
C ARG A 183 -1.43 -1.36 13.16
N MET A 184 -0.13 -1.15 13.09
CA MET A 184 0.46 0.09 12.60
C MET A 184 0.16 0.26 11.10
N PRO A 185 0.13 1.50 10.58
CA PRO A 185 -0.03 1.73 9.15
C PRO A 185 1.16 1.22 8.34
N GLU A 186 0.89 0.67 7.16
CA GLU A 186 1.91 0.26 6.19
C GLU A 186 1.99 1.27 5.03
N GLY A 187 2.85 2.28 5.17
CA GLY A 187 3.12 3.28 4.14
C GLY A 187 2.02 4.34 3.95
N LEU A 188 2.33 5.32 3.10
CA LEU A 188 1.44 6.45 2.82
C LEU A 188 0.09 6.04 2.23
N ALA A 189 0.05 4.99 1.40
CA ALA A 189 -1.20 4.49 0.81
C ALA A 189 -2.19 3.93 1.84
N GLY A 190 -1.68 3.42 2.97
CA GLY A 190 -2.48 2.93 4.09
C GLY A 190 -3.20 4.04 4.87
N MET A 191 -2.75 5.30 4.76
CA MET A 191 -3.29 6.41 5.56
C MET A 191 -4.75 6.73 5.23
N GLY A 192 -5.12 6.81 3.94
CA GLY A 192 -6.49 7.16 3.56
C GLY A 192 -7.57 6.21 4.11
N PRO A 193 -7.42 4.87 3.96
CA PRO A 193 -8.26 3.90 4.65
C PRO A 193 -8.25 4.06 6.17
N LEU A 194 -7.08 4.29 6.77
CA LEU A 194 -6.93 4.39 8.21
C LEU A 194 -7.65 5.62 8.81
N PHE A 195 -7.56 6.79 8.17
CA PHE A 195 -8.32 7.99 8.57
C PHE A 195 -9.85 7.76 8.52
N ARG A 196 -10.35 6.98 7.55
CA ARG A 196 -11.77 6.61 7.50
C ARG A 196 -12.14 5.57 8.57
N HIS A 197 -11.22 4.67 8.88
CA HIS A 197 -11.43 3.64 9.90
C HIS A 197 -11.55 4.26 11.30
N TYR A 198 -10.69 5.25 11.60
CA TYR A 198 -10.66 5.96 12.87
C TYR A 198 -11.52 7.23 12.92
N ASP A 199 -12.54 7.31 12.06
CA ASP A 199 -13.65 8.24 12.24
C ASP A 199 -14.54 7.78 13.40
N LEU A 200 -14.04 8.00 14.61
CA LEU A 200 -14.55 7.46 15.87
C LEU A 200 -14.86 8.58 16.87
N PRO A 201 -15.95 8.45 17.66
CA PRO A 201 -16.17 9.34 18.78
C PRO A 201 -15.09 9.12 19.83
N THR A 202 -14.54 10.22 20.33
CA THR A 202 -13.48 10.23 21.35
C THR A 202 -13.98 10.82 22.65
N ILE A 203 -13.18 10.72 23.70
CA ILE A 203 -13.45 11.41 24.96
C ILE A 203 -13.52 12.93 24.78
N PHE A 204 -12.72 13.50 23.88
CA PHE A 204 -12.79 14.93 23.56
C PHE A 204 -14.16 15.31 23.00
N ASN A 205 -14.74 14.48 22.13
CA ASN A 205 -16.10 14.71 21.63
C ASN A 205 -17.13 14.66 22.76
N ARG A 206 -17.00 13.70 23.70
CA ARG A 206 -17.90 13.63 24.87
C ARG A 206 -17.86 14.89 25.73
N PHE A 207 -16.68 15.45 25.98
CA PHE A 207 -16.54 16.70 26.72
C PHE A 207 -17.11 17.88 25.93
N HIS A 208 -16.77 17.98 24.65
CA HIS A 208 -17.26 19.05 23.78
C HIS A 208 -18.80 19.08 23.70
N ASP A 209 -19.43 17.92 23.49
CA ASP A 209 -20.89 17.77 23.44
C ASP A 209 -21.56 18.16 24.77
N ALA A 210 -20.86 17.98 25.89
CA ALA A 210 -21.32 18.37 27.22
C ALA A 210 -21.02 19.84 27.57
N GLY A 211 -20.41 20.61 26.66
CA GLY A 211 -20.00 21.99 26.91
C GLY A 211 -18.81 22.14 27.87
N LEU A 212 -18.03 21.07 28.03
CA LEU A 212 -16.81 21.05 28.86
C LEU A 212 -15.58 21.33 28.00
N ARG A 213 -14.51 21.82 28.63
CA ARG A 213 -13.30 22.25 27.93
C ARG A 213 -12.26 21.15 27.95
N THR A 214 -11.60 20.99 26.81
CA THR A 214 -10.49 20.05 26.65
C THR A 214 -9.33 20.68 25.89
N ARG A 215 -8.11 20.25 26.19
CA ARG A 215 -6.93 20.61 25.41
C ARG A 215 -5.97 19.45 25.21
N ILE A 216 -5.26 19.50 24.10
CA ILE A 216 -4.14 18.63 23.76
C ILE A 216 -2.91 19.53 23.64
N TYR A 217 -1.87 19.23 24.40
CA TYR A 217 -0.57 19.87 24.29
C TYR A 217 0.41 18.92 23.60
N SER A 218 0.87 19.26 22.39
CA SER A 218 1.78 18.42 21.62
C SER A 218 3.15 19.10 21.47
N HIS A 219 4.23 18.37 21.74
CA HIS A 219 5.58 18.91 21.54
C HIS A 219 5.95 18.98 20.06
N ASP A 220 5.47 18.05 19.24
CA ASP A 220 5.63 18.05 17.79
C ASP A 220 4.37 17.56 17.04
N VAL A 221 4.30 16.30 16.62
CA VAL A 221 3.19 15.75 15.85
C VAL A 221 2.15 15.16 16.81
N SER A 222 0.92 15.65 16.74
CA SER A 222 -0.20 15.06 17.49
C SER A 222 -0.73 13.82 16.79
N LEU A 223 -0.60 12.63 17.40
CA LEU A 223 -1.21 11.40 16.88
C LEU A 223 -2.74 11.51 16.86
N THR A 224 -3.30 12.34 17.75
CA THR A 224 -4.73 12.63 17.82
C THR A 224 -5.28 13.23 16.51
N LEU A 225 -4.43 13.75 15.61
CA LEU A 225 -4.86 14.15 14.26
C LEU A 225 -5.49 13.00 13.46
N LEU A 226 -5.17 11.74 13.77
CA LEU A 226 -5.79 10.56 13.15
C LEU A 226 -7.29 10.42 13.47
N LEU A 227 -7.73 10.94 14.62
CA LEU A 227 -9.11 10.84 15.10
C LEU A 227 -9.95 11.97 14.50
N THR A 228 -10.48 11.77 13.30
CA THR A 228 -11.10 12.83 12.48
C THR A 228 -12.26 13.57 13.15
N GLN A 229 -13.02 12.93 14.05
CA GLN A 229 -14.11 13.60 14.77
C GLN A 229 -13.62 14.70 15.70
N THR A 230 -12.35 14.67 16.13
CA THR A 230 -11.77 15.72 16.96
C THR A 230 -11.46 17.01 16.19
N TRP A 231 -11.48 16.97 14.85
CA TRP A 231 -11.20 18.15 14.01
C TRP A 231 -12.31 19.19 14.07
N THR A 232 -13.50 18.77 14.53
CA THR A 232 -14.65 19.67 14.73
C THR A 232 -14.58 20.45 16.04
N ILE A 233 -13.65 20.10 16.93
CA ILE A 233 -13.51 20.72 18.25
C ILE A 233 -12.57 21.93 18.15
N PRO A 234 -13.06 23.16 18.37
CA PRO A 234 -12.22 24.36 18.28
C PRO A 234 -11.19 24.40 19.41
N ASP A 235 -10.02 24.97 19.11
CA ASP A 235 -8.92 25.24 20.06
C ASP A 235 -8.39 24.00 20.82
N LEU A 236 -8.63 22.80 20.28
CA LEU A 236 -8.26 21.55 20.94
C LEU A 236 -6.74 21.37 21.02
N ARG A 237 -6.00 21.57 19.93
CA ARG A 237 -4.55 21.29 19.84
C ARG A 237 -3.73 22.54 20.05
N ASN A 238 -2.70 22.44 20.89
CA ASN A 238 -1.86 23.54 21.33
C ASN A 238 -0.38 23.09 21.40
N PRO A 239 0.57 23.98 21.12
CA PRO A 239 1.98 23.73 21.36
C PRO A 239 2.29 23.48 22.83
N ALA A 240 3.08 22.45 23.15
CA ALA A 240 3.36 22.06 24.53
C ALA A 240 4.14 23.09 25.35
N ASP A 241 4.94 23.96 24.72
CA ASP A 241 5.63 25.08 25.36
C ASP A 241 4.66 26.11 25.98
N ARG A 242 3.39 26.13 25.54
CA ARG A 242 2.35 26.95 26.15
C ARG A 242 1.81 26.40 27.46
N PHE A 243 1.96 25.11 27.75
CA PHE A 243 1.33 24.46 28.91
C PHE A 243 1.69 25.15 30.23
N ALA A 244 2.97 25.38 30.49
CA ALA A 244 3.43 26.02 31.72
C ALA A 244 2.91 27.45 31.84
N GLN A 245 2.84 28.18 30.72
CA GLN A 245 2.29 29.53 30.69
C GLN A 245 0.79 29.53 30.97
N ASP A 246 0.03 28.65 30.32
CA ASP A 246 -1.41 28.54 30.49
C ASP A 246 -1.77 28.16 31.93
N VAL A 247 -1.02 27.24 32.55
CA VAL A 247 -1.16 26.91 33.97
C VAL A 247 -0.84 28.10 34.87
N ALA A 248 0.25 28.83 34.62
CA ALA A 248 0.66 29.95 35.46
C ALA A 248 -0.28 31.16 35.38
N GLN A 249 -0.96 31.36 34.24
CA GLN A 249 -1.77 32.55 33.96
C GLN A 249 -3.28 32.34 34.18
N CYS A 250 -3.75 31.10 34.29
CA CYS A 250 -5.17 30.82 34.47
C CYS A 250 -5.59 30.81 35.95
N LYS A 251 -6.86 31.14 36.19
CA LYS A 251 -7.54 30.72 37.41
C LYS A 251 -8.00 29.27 37.25
N PRO A 252 -8.15 28.49 38.34
CA PRO A 252 -8.59 27.10 38.24
C PRO A 252 -9.89 26.94 37.44
N GLU A 253 -10.88 27.81 37.66
CA GLU A 253 -12.14 27.78 36.93
C GLU A 253 -12.02 28.04 35.43
N ASP A 254 -10.91 28.60 34.95
CA ASP A 254 -10.64 28.88 33.54
C ASP A 254 -9.84 27.75 32.86
N PHE A 255 -9.25 26.85 33.63
CA PHE A 255 -8.45 25.73 33.12
C PHE A 255 -9.34 24.60 32.58
N PRO A 256 -8.93 23.89 31.51
CA PRO A 256 -9.74 22.80 30.94
C PRO A 256 -9.98 21.66 31.93
N GLU A 257 -11.15 21.03 31.85
CA GLU A 257 -11.50 19.89 32.68
C GLU A 257 -10.66 18.64 32.32
N PHE A 258 -10.28 18.48 31.05
CA PHE A 258 -9.41 17.40 30.59
C PHE A 258 -8.29 17.89 29.67
N VAL A 259 -7.05 17.50 29.99
CA VAL A 259 -5.84 17.85 29.25
C VAL A 259 -5.05 16.58 28.92
N PHE A 260 -4.67 16.44 27.66
CA PHE A 260 -3.80 15.36 27.19
C PHE A 260 -2.48 15.93 26.67
N ILE A 261 -1.35 15.38 27.10
CA ILE A 261 -0.02 15.85 26.72
C ILE A 261 0.69 14.76 25.91
N GLU A 262 1.05 15.09 24.67
CA GLU A 262 1.83 14.22 23.79
C GLU A 262 3.32 14.61 23.84
N PRO A 263 4.23 13.63 24.03
CA PRO A 263 5.66 13.89 24.06
C PRO A 263 6.18 14.24 22.66
N ARG A 264 7.47 14.56 22.60
CA ARG A 264 8.21 14.80 21.36
C ARG A 264 8.74 13.46 20.84
N TYR A 265 8.30 13.09 19.65
CA TYR A 265 8.76 11.89 18.95
C TYR A 265 9.95 12.17 18.04
N PHE A 266 9.99 13.32 17.38
CA PHE A 266 10.97 13.67 16.36
C PHE A 266 12.09 14.59 16.87
N LYS A 267 13.17 14.64 16.09
CA LYS A 267 14.28 15.59 16.25
C LYS A 267 14.03 16.83 15.40
N LEU A 268 13.37 17.85 15.95
CA LEU A 268 13.11 19.11 15.24
C LEU A 268 13.38 20.28 16.20
N PRO A 269 14.18 21.35 15.90
CA PRO A 269 15.50 21.52 15.26
C PRO A 269 16.69 21.13 16.16
N LEU A 270 17.95 21.42 15.76
CA LEU A 270 19.26 21.09 16.36
C LEU A 270 19.46 21.29 17.90
N ALA A 271 18.47 21.79 18.63
CA ALA A 271 18.50 21.92 20.10
C ALA A 271 17.69 20.83 20.84
N ASP A 272 16.75 20.17 20.15
CA ASP A 272 15.58 19.56 20.78
C ASP A 272 15.46 18.06 20.43
N LYS A 273 15.50 17.20 21.45
CA LYS A 273 15.58 15.73 21.33
C LYS A 273 14.28 15.05 21.74
N PRO A 274 13.99 13.83 21.24
CA PRO A 274 12.83 13.05 21.68
C PRO A 274 12.81 12.87 23.19
N ASN A 275 11.64 13.04 23.79
CA ASN A 275 11.41 12.92 25.23
C ASN A 275 10.24 11.97 25.55
N ASP A 276 9.90 11.11 24.59
CA ASP A 276 8.85 10.10 24.67
C ASP A 276 9.22 8.88 25.52
N GLN A 277 10.51 8.68 25.80
CA GLN A 277 11.11 7.49 26.41
C GLN A 277 11.13 6.24 25.52
N HIS A 278 10.71 6.24 24.25
CA HIS A 278 10.79 5.08 23.35
C HIS A 278 12.25 4.57 23.20
N PRO A 279 12.56 3.26 23.09
CA PRO A 279 13.93 2.83 22.80
C PRO A 279 14.34 3.23 21.37
N PRO A 280 15.56 3.67 21.09
CA PRO A 280 16.70 3.82 21.99
C PRO A 280 16.85 5.26 22.54
N HIS A 281 15.76 6.05 22.61
CA HIS A 281 15.81 7.42 23.12
C HIS A 281 16.23 7.49 24.60
N ASP A 282 16.86 8.62 24.98
CA ASP A 282 17.33 8.83 26.36
C ASP A 282 16.13 9.02 27.29
N ILE A 283 15.90 8.02 28.13
CA ILE A 283 14.81 8.01 29.12
C ILE A 283 14.85 9.23 30.05
N GLY A 284 16.04 9.80 30.30
CA GLY A 284 16.21 10.96 31.17
C GLY A 284 15.52 12.23 30.62
N LEU A 285 15.33 12.33 29.30
CA LEU A 285 14.59 13.45 28.71
C LEU A 285 13.09 13.35 28.97
N GLY A 286 12.52 12.14 28.91
CA GLY A 286 11.12 11.93 29.29
C GLY A 286 10.89 12.02 30.80
N ASP A 287 11.88 11.62 31.60
CA ASP A 287 11.83 11.84 33.06
C ASP A 287 11.84 13.33 33.41
N GLN A 288 12.65 14.12 32.69
CA GLN A 288 12.61 15.58 32.78
C GLN A 288 11.24 16.14 32.38
N LEU A 289 10.60 15.62 31.32
CA LEU A 289 9.26 16.05 30.93
C LEU A 289 8.22 15.79 32.04
N ILE A 290 8.29 14.65 32.74
CA ILE A 290 7.43 14.38 33.90
C ILE A 290 7.64 15.47 34.98
N ALA A 291 8.90 15.80 35.28
CA ALA A 291 9.23 16.85 36.25
C ALA A 291 8.73 18.24 35.82
N ASP A 292 8.83 18.58 34.53
CA ASP A 292 8.42 19.87 33.99
C ASP A 292 6.89 20.04 34.06
N VAL A 293 6.12 19.02 33.66
CA VAL A 293 4.66 19.04 33.75
C VAL A 293 4.21 19.13 35.21
N TYR A 294 4.79 18.31 36.08
CA TYR A 294 4.49 18.36 37.51
C TYR A 294 4.85 19.73 38.12
N GLY A 295 6.03 20.26 37.81
CA GLY A 295 6.50 21.55 38.28
C GLY A 295 5.61 22.71 37.83
N ALA A 296 5.13 22.68 36.57
CA ALA A 296 4.17 23.64 36.05
C ALA A 296 2.87 23.62 36.86
N LEU A 297 2.29 22.43 37.12
CA LEU A 297 1.09 22.29 37.95
C LEU A 297 1.32 22.80 39.37
N ARG A 298 2.47 22.48 39.98
CA ARG A 298 2.84 22.95 41.33
C ARG A 298 3.10 24.46 41.41
N ALA A 299 3.43 25.12 40.31
CA ALA A 299 3.55 26.57 40.28
C ALA A 299 2.20 27.28 40.47
N ASN A 300 1.08 26.59 40.26
CA ASN A 300 -0.27 27.08 40.54
C ASN A 300 -0.96 26.20 41.59
N GLU A 301 -0.70 26.47 42.87
CA GLU A 301 -1.20 25.65 43.99
C GLU A 301 -2.74 25.56 44.02
N ALA A 302 -3.46 26.64 43.64
CA ALA A 302 -4.93 26.62 43.60
C ALA A 302 -5.48 25.65 42.54
N LEU A 303 -4.79 25.53 41.40
CA LEU A 303 -5.12 24.56 40.35
C LEU A 303 -4.69 23.14 40.77
N TRP A 304 -3.50 22.98 41.33
CA TRP A 304 -2.99 21.69 41.82
C TRP A 304 -3.95 21.03 42.82
N GLN A 305 -4.54 21.82 43.73
CA GLN A 305 -5.53 21.35 44.70
C GLN A 305 -6.81 20.78 44.08
N GLN A 306 -7.02 20.95 42.77
CA GLN A 306 -8.17 20.45 42.03
C GLN A 306 -7.77 19.53 40.86
N THR A 307 -6.50 19.15 40.77
CA THR A 307 -5.95 18.39 39.63
C THR A 307 -5.63 16.94 39.99
N LEU A 308 -5.95 16.04 39.07
CA LEU A 308 -5.36 14.72 38.97
C LEU A 308 -4.36 14.71 37.82
N PHE A 309 -3.08 14.50 38.13
CA PHE A 309 -2.03 14.29 37.13
C PHE A 309 -1.76 12.78 36.99
N ALA A 310 -1.97 12.23 35.80
CA ALA A 310 -1.70 10.84 35.48
C ALA A 310 -0.52 10.73 34.51
N VAL A 311 0.49 9.94 34.89
CA VAL A 311 1.59 9.54 34.00
C VAL A 311 1.33 8.11 33.57
N LEU A 312 1.07 7.92 32.28
CA LEU A 312 0.72 6.64 31.67
C LEU A 312 1.69 6.31 30.52
N TYR A 313 1.68 5.06 30.09
CA TYR A 313 2.45 4.56 28.94
C TYR A 313 1.49 3.84 28.00
N ASP A 314 1.76 3.90 26.70
CA ASP A 314 0.93 3.27 25.67
C ASP A 314 1.00 1.73 25.73
N GLU A 315 2.21 1.16 25.65
CA GLU A 315 2.49 -0.27 25.68
C GLU A 315 3.92 -0.56 26.23
N HIS A 316 4.33 -1.84 26.30
CA HIS A 316 5.50 -2.28 27.06
C HIS A 316 6.84 -2.23 26.32
N GLY A 317 6.83 -2.00 25.00
CA GLY A 317 8.04 -1.81 24.18
C GLY A 317 8.87 -3.07 24.01
N GLY A 318 8.25 -4.25 24.16
CA GLY A 318 8.92 -5.56 24.14
C GLY A 318 9.82 -5.84 25.35
N PHE A 319 9.80 -4.99 26.39
CA PHE A 319 10.49 -5.28 27.65
C PHE A 319 9.70 -6.26 28.53
N PHE A 320 10.42 -7.11 29.23
CA PHE A 320 9.84 -8.13 30.09
C PHE A 320 8.98 -7.52 31.21
N ASP A 321 7.83 -8.16 31.45
CA ASP A 321 7.06 -8.04 32.68
C ASP A 321 6.60 -9.44 33.11
N HIS A 322 6.60 -9.70 34.40
CA HIS A 322 6.28 -11.03 34.91
C HIS A 322 4.78 -11.32 35.03
N VAL A 323 3.89 -10.32 34.96
CA VAL A 323 2.46 -10.51 35.26
C VAL A 323 1.69 -10.89 34.00
N PRO A 324 1.09 -12.10 33.93
CA PRO A 324 0.25 -12.49 32.81
C PRO A 324 -0.97 -11.57 32.66
N PRO A 325 -1.27 -11.07 31.45
CA PRO A 325 -2.39 -10.15 31.26
C PRO A 325 -3.75 -10.84 31.43
N PRO A 326 -4.69 -10.22 32.17
CA PRO A 326 -5.99 -10.81 32.47
C PRO A 326 -6.95 -10.71 31.27
N ALA A 327 -7.99 -11.53 31.30
CA ALA A 327 -9.08 -11.46 30.34
C ALA A 327 -9.80 -10.09 30.45
N ALA A 328 -10.32 -9.61 29.34
CA ALA A 328 -10.98 -8.33 29.22
C ALA A 328 -12.38 -8.48 28.61
N VAL A 329 -13.24 -7.50 28.88
CA VAL A 329 -14.49 -7.35 28.14
C VAL A 329 -14.17 -6.80 26.75
N PRO A 330 -14.62 -7.43 25.65
CA PRO A 330 -14.53 -6.86 24.31
C PRO A 330 -15.16 -5.45 24.27
N PRO A 331 -14.54 -4.46 23.61
CA PRO A 331 -15.07 -3.11 23.56
C PRO A 331 -16.32 -2.99 22.68
N ASP A 332 -16.44 -3.85 21.67
CA ASP A 332 -17.51 -3.91 20.69
C ASP A 332 -17.59 -5.33 20.07
N ASP A 333 -18.39 -5.49 19.03
CA ASP A 333 -18.59 -6.76 18.30
C ASP A 333 -17.55 -7.01 17.20
N GLN A 334 -16.52 -6.16 17.10
CA GLN A 334 -15.50 -6.27 16.06
C GLN A 334 -14.41 -7.25 16.49
N VAL A 335 -13.97 -8.05 15.53
CA VAL A 335 -12.85 -8.98 15.68
C VAL A 335 -11.77 -8.53 14.71
N ALA A 336 -10.51 -8.65 15.12
CA ALA A 336 -9.42 -8.37 14.21
C ALA A 336 -9.47 -9.32 13.01
N PRO A 337 -9.28 -8.82 11.77
CA PRO A 337 -9.39 -9.64 10.57
C PRO A 337 -8.26 -10.67 10.49
N LEU A 338 -8.58 -11.85 9.96
CA LEU A 338 -7.61 -12.94 9.74
C LEU A 338 -6.50 -12.46 8.80
N GLY A 339 -5.29 -12.38 9.36
CA GLY A 339 -4.09 -12.08 8.62
C GLY A 339 -3.61 -13.26 7.77
N PRO A 340 -2.69 -13.02 6.82
CA PRO A 340 -2.11 -14.04 5.94
C PRO A 340 -1.41 -15.20 6.68
N ASP A 341 -0.97 -15.00 7.93
CA ASP A 341 -0.35 -16.04 8.77
C ASP A 341 -1.38 -16.89 9.55
N GLY A 342 -2.69 -16.68 9.33
CA GLY A 342 -3.77 -17.38 10.06
C GLY A 342 -3.94 -16.92 11.51
N ASP A 343 -3.17 -15.92 11.95
CA ASP A 343 -2.98 -15.60 13.37
C ASP A 343 -3.93 -14.56 13.98
N LEU A 344 -4.85 -13.95 13.21
CA LEU A 344 -5.67 -12.85 13.73
C LEU A 344 -7.18 -13.10 13.63
N GLY A 345 -7.71 -13.76 14.65
CA GLY A 345 -9.13 -13.77 15.01
C GLY A 345 -9.31 -13.25 16.44
N PHE A 346 -8.62 -12.17 16.79
CA PHE A 346 -8.58 -11.65 18.16
C PHE A 346 -9.86 -10.87 18.49
N GLY A 347 -10.60 -11.36 19.49
CA GLY A 347 -11.87 -10.79 19.91
C GLY A 347 -11.77 -9.65 20.93
N PHE A 348 -10.57 -9.10 21.17
CA PHE A 348 -10.35 -8.03 22.15
C PHE A 348 -10.78 -8.42 23.57
N ASP A 349 -10.68 -9.70 23.89
CA ASP A 349 -11.08 -10.33 25.16
C ASP A 349 -9.89 -10.56 26.11
N ARG A 350 -8.76 -9.91 25.85
CA ARG A 350 -7.52 -10.00 26.61
C ARG A 350 -6.81 -8.65 26.64
N LEU A 351 -6.24 -8.26 27.78
CA LEU A 351 -5.37 -7.09 27.87
C LEU A 351 -3.97 -7.39 27.30
N GLY A 352 -3.19 -6.34 27.06
CA GLY A 352 -1.77 -6.47 26.75
C GLY A 352 -0.89 -6.47 28.00
N VAL A 353 0.42 -6.41 27.83
CA VAL A 353 1.40 -6.48 28.92
C VAL A 353 1.23 -5.28 29.88
N ARG A 354 1.60 -5.49 31.15
CA ARG A 354 1.54 -4.46 32.19
C ARG A 354 2.47 -3.28 31.89
N VAL A 355 1.96 -2.07 32.05
CA VAL A 355 2.66 -0.80 31.80
C VAL A 355 2.69 0.08 33.05
N PRO A 356 3.67 0.99 33.18
CA PRO A 356 3.72 1.92 34.30
C PRO A 356 2.50 2.85 34.32
N ALA A 357 1.97 3.09 35.52
CA ALA A 357 0.93 4.08 35.75
C ALA A 357 1.08 4.70 37.15
N VAL A 358 1.18 6.03 37.21
CA VAL A 358 1.28 6.79 38.46
C VAL A 358 0.24 7.89 38.47
N LEU A 359 -0.56 7.93 39.53
CA LEU A 359 -1.63 8.90 39.74
C LEU A 359 -1.23 9.86 40.86
N ALA A 360 -1.11 11.15 40.56
CA ALA A 360 -0.65 12.18 41.47
C ALA A 360 -1.71 13.27 41.68
N SER A 361 -2.09 13.47 42.93
CA SER A 361 -3.02 14.51 43.37
C SER A 361 -2.86 14.70 44.88
N PRO A 362 -3.13 15.89 45.44
CA PRO A 362 -3.21 16.02 46.90
C PRO A 362 -4.34 15.17 47.50
N TRP A 363 -5.31 14.75 46.69
CA TRP A 363 -6.41 13.89 47.13
C TRP A 363 -6.08 12.40 47.06
N LEU A 364 -4.85 12.01 46.74
CA LEU A 364 -4.43 10.61 46.65
C LEU A 364 -3.37 10.25 47.70
N ALA A 365 -3.48 9.07 48.30
CA ALA A 365 -2.49 8.55 49.22
C ALA A 365 -1.20 8.13 48.50
N ALA A 366 -0.08 8.18 49.22
CA ALA A 366 1.13 7.48 48.79
C ALA A 366 0.92 5.98 49.03
N GLY A 367 1.14 5.14 48.02
CA GLY A 367 0.94 3.70 48.16
C GLY A 367 0.60 3.00 46.85
N VAL A 368 0.26 1.72 46.97
CA VAL A 368 -0.02 0.83 45.85
C VAL A 368 -1.51 0.67 45.66
N ASP A 369 -1.98 0.80 44.43
CA ASP A 369 -3.28 0.31 44.02
C ASP A 369 -3.11 -0.88 43.07
N SER A 370 -3.62 -2.03 43.50
CA SER A 370 -3.59 -3.29 42.76
C SER A 370 -4.91 -3.63 42.08
N THR A 371 -5.75 -2.62 41.86
CA THR A 371 -6.92 -2.78 41.01
C THR A 371 -6.48 -3.00 39.56
N VAL A 372 -7.17 -3.89 38.84
CA VAL A 372 -6.86 -4.16 37.43
C VAL A 372 -7.41 -3.02 36.57
N TYR A 373 -6.50 -2.32 35.90
CA TYR A 373 -6.82 -1.25 34.97
C TYR A 373 -6.32 -1.54 33.57
N ASP A 374 -6.98 -0.92 32.60
CA ASP A 374 -6.43 -0.66 31.27
C ASP A 374 -6.70 0.80 30.89
N HIS A 375 -6.27 1.23 29.69
CA HIS A 375 -6.46 2.62 29.27
C HIS A 375 -7.93 3.05 29.21
N SER A 376 -8.86 2.11 28.99
CA SER A 376 -10.30 2.40 29.02
C SER A 376 -10.82 2.73 30.43
N SER A 377 -10.06 2.38 31.47
CA SER A 377 -10.40 2.67 32.85
C SER A 377 -10.26 4.17 33.18
N LEU A 378 -9.28 4.86 32.57
CA LEU A 378 -9.21 6.33 32.60
C LEU A 378 -10.47 6.94 31.97
N LEU A 379 -10.91 6.44 30.82
CA LEU A 379 -12.13 6.91 30.16
C LEU A 379 -13.36 6.72 31.04
N ALA A 380 -13.47 5.57 31.72
CA ALA A 380 -14.54 5.32 32.67
C ALA A 380 -14.57 6.35 33.80
N PHE A 381 -13.41 6.67 34.39
CA PHE A 381 -13.31 7.73 35.40
C PHE A 381 -13.75 9.09 34.87
N LEU A 382 -13.28 9.50 33.69
CA LEU A 382 -13.69 10.76 33.06
C LEU A 382 -15.20 10.78 32.80
N CYS A 383 -15.77 9.71 32.24
CA CYS A 383 -17.21 9.62 32.00
C CYS A 383 -18.02 9.73 33.29
N GLN A 384 -17.59 9.05 34.36
CA GLN A 384 -18.25 9.14 35.65
C GLN A 384 -18.21 10.56 36.21
N ARG A 385 -17.00 11.16 36.22
CA ARG A 385 -16.74 12.42 36.91
C ARG A 385 -17.59 13.56 36.35
N TRP A 386 -17.86 13.56 35.06
CA TRP A 386 -18.65 14.60 34.39
C TRP A 386 -20.01 14.11 33.85
N GLY A 387 -20.43 12.89 34.19
CA GLY A 387 -21.73 12.36 33.77
C GLY A 387 -21.84 12.15 32.25
N LEU A 388 -20.74 11.76 31.59
CA LEU A 388 -20.66 11.53 30.15
C LEU A 388 -21.02 10.07 29.82
N ALA A 389 -21.48 9.85 28.58
CA ALA A 389 -21.73 8.50 28.08
C ALA A 389 -20.42 7.72 27.88
N PRO A 390 -20.36 6.43 28.28
CA PRO A 390 -19.16 5.60 28.10
C PRO A 390 -18.83 5.38 26.62
N LEU A 391 -17.57 5.05 26.35
CA LEU A 391 -17.04 4.75 25.02
C LEU A 391 -16.82 3.25 24.85
N GLY A 392 -17.84 2.55 24.36
CA GLY A 392 -17.81 1.10 24.16
C GLY A 392 -18.13 0.29 25.43
N ALA A 393 -18.30 -1.02 25.24
CA ALA A 393 -18.71 -1.95 26.29
C ALA A 393 -17.64 -2.14 27.38
N ARG A 394 -16.35 -2.09 27.02
CA ARG A 394 -15.26 -2.18 27.99
C ARG A 394 -15.22 -0.99 28.96
N CYS A 395 -15.31 0.23 28.43
CA CYS A 395 -15.42 1.44 29.24
C CYS A 395 -16.68 1.41 30.12
N ALA A 396 -17.82 0.95 29.59
CA ALA A 396 -19.05 0.79 30.36
C ALA A 396 -18.90 -0.24 31.51
N ALA A 397 -18.19 -1.34 31.28
CA ALA A 397 -17.91 -2.35 32.30
C ALA A 397 -17.03 -1.77 33.42
N ALA A 398 -15.95 -1.06 33.07
CA ALA A 398 -15.07 -0.39 34.03
C ALA A 398 -15.83 0.70 34.83
N LEU A 399 -16.73 1.44 34.18
CA LEU A 399 -17.59 2.43 34.81
C LEU A 399 -18.54 1.81 35.83
N ALA A 400 -19.10 0.63 35.53
CA ALA A 400 -20.03 -0.06 36.42
C ALA A 400 -19.36 -0.57 37.70
N THR A 401 -18.10 -0.99 37.62
CA THR A 401 -17.30 -1.38 38.80
C THR A 401 -16.71 -0.19 39.54
N ASN A 402 -16.53 0.94 38.84
CA ASN A 402 -16.10 2.22 39.38
C ASN A 402 -14.83 2.16 40.26
N PRO A 403 -13.70 1.74 39.68
CA PRO A 403 -12.50 1.46 40.46
C PRO A 403 -11.78 2.71 40.99
N PHE A 404 -11.97 3.89 40.37
CA PHE A 404 -11.24 5.11 40.75
C PHE A 404 -11.83 5.88 41.93
N GLN A 405 -13.13 5.72 42.20
CA GLN A 405 -13.80 6.58 43.19
C GLN A 405 -13.25 6.38 44.60
N ASP A 406 -12.83 5.16 44.95
CA ASP A 406 -12.37 4.81 46.29
C ASP A 406 -10.91 5.20 46.56
N LEU A 407 -10.18 5.69 45.54
CA LEU A 407 -8.80 6.14 45.69
C LEU A 407 -8.69 7.50 46.39
N PHE A 408 -9.73 8.34 46.28
CA PHE A 408 -9.66 9.72 46.75
C PHE A 408 -9.88 9.82 48.25
N LEU A 409 -8.92 10.47 48.91
CA LEU A 409 -8.97 10.78 50.33
C LEU A 409 -10.12 11.77 50.66
N PRO A 410 -10.66 11.71 51.88
CA PRO A 410 -11.69 12.66 52.32
C PRO A 410 -11.17 14.10 52.50
N SER A 411 -9.85 14.29 52.57
CA SER A 411 -9.19 15.60 52.72
C SER A 411 -7.85 15.62 51.96
N PRO A 412 -7.43 16.77 51.41
CA PRO A 412 -6.19 16.86 50.66
C PRO A 412 -4.98 16.75 51.58
N ARG A 413 -3.94 16.11 51.08
CA ARG A 413 -2.62 16.02 51.67
C ARG A 413 -1.85 17.32 51.50
N LEU A 414 -1.17 17.75 52.55
CA LEU A 414 -0.32 18.95 52.56
C LEU A 414 1.17 18.62 52.36
N ASP A 415 1.53 17.34 52.38
CA ASP A 415 2.91 16.83 52.30
C ASP A 415 3.34 16.46 50.86
N THR A 416 2.62 16.93 49.85
CA THR A 416 2.98 16.65 48.44
C THR A 416 4.26 17.40 48.02
N PRO A 417 5.21 16.74 47.32
CA PRO A 417 6.54 17.30 47.05
C PRO A 417 6.49 18.54 46.15
N ALA A 418 7.06 19.67 46.56
CA ALA A 418 6.95 20.93 45.80
C ALA A 418 7.56 20.88 44.38
N ALA A 419 8.54 20.01 44.17
CA ALA A 419 9.16 19.73 42.88
C ALA A 419 9.69 18.29 42.87
N LEU A 420 9.92 17.74 41.67
CA LEU A 420 10.54 16.43 41.49
C LEU A 420 12.05 16.60 41.23
N PRO A 421 12.90 15.68 41.71
CA PRO A 421 14.32 15.68 41.42
C PRO A 421 14.56 15.31 39.96
N THR A 422 15.53 15.98 39.33
CA THR A 422 15.89 15.72 37.94
C THR A 422 17.37 15.37 37.82
N ARG A 423 17.71 14.55 36.82
CA ARG A 423 19.09 14.23 36.46
C ARG A 423 19.63 15.30 35.52
N ALA A 424 20.89 15.69 35.70
CA ALA A 424 21.57 16.53 34.71
C ALA A 424 21.74 15.74 33.39
N VAL A 425 21.08 16.20 32.32
CA VAL A 425 21.23 15.61 30.97
C VAL A 425 22.40 16.30 30.25
N SER A 426 23.50 15.58 30.00
CA SER A 426 24.69 16.16 29.34
C SER A 426 24.43 16.38 27.85
N THR A 427 24.51 17.65 27.40
CA THR A 427 24.33 18.06 26.00
C THR A 427 25.44 17.54 25.06
N THR A 428 26.67 17.39 25.55
CA THR A 428 27.83 16.93 24.76
C THR A 428 27.82 15.42 24.51
N ARG A 429 27.29 14.63 25.45
CA ARG A 429 27.19 13.16 25.35
C ARG A 429 26.15 12.71 24.31
N THR A 430 25.20 13.59 24.00
CA THR A 430 24.10 13.35 23.07
C THR A 430 24.39 13.70 21.60
N LEU A 431 25.46 14.44 21.29
CA LEU A 431 25.85 14.73 19.90
C LEU A 431 26.34 13.48 19.14
N ALA A 432 26.75 12.44 19.84
CA ALA A 432 27.18 11.17 19.24
C ALA A 432 26.01 10.20 18.99
N LEU A 433 24.78 10.53 19.43
CA LEU A 433 23.56 9.70 19.39
C LEU A 433 22.74 9.88 18.08
N ASP A 434 23.28 10.62 17.10
CA ASP A 434 22.45 11.43 16.20
C ASP A 434 22.20 10.87 14.78
N THR A 435 22.49 9.60 14.51
CA THR A 435 22.44 8.98 13.16
C THR A 435 21.48 7.79 13.04
N THR A 436 20.65 7.51 14.03
CA THR A 436 19.72 6.36 14.03
C THR A 436 18.51 6.65 13.12
N PRO A 437 18.12 5.73 12.21
CA PRO A 437 16.93 5.87 11.37
C PRO A 437 15.63 6.05 12.17
N PRO A 438 14.58 6.64 11.58
CA PRO A 438 13.28 6.74 12.25
C PRO A 438 12.68 5.37 12.61
N ASN A 439 12.14 5.22 13.81
CA ASN A 439 11.39 4.02 14.23
C ASN A 439 10.01 3.94 13.54
N ASP A 440 9.30 2.82 13.71
CA ASP A 440 8.03 2.57 13.01
C ASP A 440 6.95 3.61 13.35
N ASN A 441 6.90 4.10 14.59
CA ASN A 441 5.98 5.17 15.01
C ASN A 441 6.33 6.51 14.32
N GLN A 442 7.61 6.91 14.31
CA GLN A 442 8.09 8.12 13.64
C GLN A 442 7.83 8.06 12.12
N GLN A 443 8.06 6.92 11.47
CA GLN A 443 7.72 6.74 10.05
C GLN A 443 6.21 6.89 9.81
N SER A 444 5.40 6.25 10.65
CA SER A 444 3.92 6.30 10.58
C SER A 444 3.37 7.71 10.77
N LEU A 445 3.86 8.44 11.78
CA LEU A 445 3.47 9.83 12.04
C LEU A 445 3.85 10.74 10.87
N ALA A 446 4.98 10.49 10.23
CA ALA A 446 5.39 11.31 9.09
C ALA A 446 4.56 11.05 7.83
N TRP A 447 4.20 9.79 7.56
CA TRP A 447 3.21 9.46 6.52
C TRP A 447 1.85 10.10 6.81
N MET A 448 1.44 10.19 8.07
CA MET A 448 0.21 10.87 8.47
C MET A 448 0.26 12.37 8.16
N VAL A 449 1.35 13.04 8.54
CA VAL A 449 1.54 14.48 8.24
C VAL A 449 1.58 14.74 6.74
N GLN A 450 2.32 13.90 5.99
CA GLN A 450 2.36 13.97 4.53
C GLN A 450 0.96 13.84 3.93
N TYR A 451 0.21 12.81 4.33
CA TYR A 451 -1.15 12.58 3.84
C TYR A 451 -2.05 13.79 4.10
N LEU A 452 -2.02 14.35 5.31
CA LEU A 452 -2.81 15.53 5.66
C LEU A 452 -2.41 16.78 4.87
N ALA A 453 -1.11 17.01 4.69
CA ALA A 453 -0.61 18.11 3.86
C ALA A 453 -1.17 18.00 2.43
N ASP A 454 -1.16 16.80 1.86
CA ASP A 454 -1.71 16.55 0.52
C ASP A 454 -3.22 16.75 0.46
N GLN A 455 -3.97 16.25 1.46
CA GLN A 455 -5.44 16.42 1.50
C GLN A 455 -5.87 17.88 1.70
N LEU A 456 -5.10 18.66 2.46
CA LEU A 456 -5.41 20.06 2.77
C LEU A 456 -4.77 21.05 1.78
N GLY A 457 -4.04 20.57 0.76
CA GLY A 457 -3.40 21.40 -0.25
C GLY A 457 -2.29 22.29 0.31
N VAL A 458 -1.53 21.80 1.30
CA VAL A 458 -0.39 22.50 1.88
C VAL A 458 0.82 22.33 0.97
N ALA A 459 1.25 23.41 0.32
CA ALA A 459 2.23 23.43 -0.78
C ALA A 459 3.67 22.97 -0.45
N GLU A 460 3.95 22.51 0.77
CA GLU A 460 5.26 22.07 1.25
C GLU A 460 5.35 20.54 1.43
N SER A 461 4.40 19.77 0.90
CA SER A 461 4.26 18.34 1.20
C SER A 461 5.50 17.51 0.83
N ASP A 462 6.15 17.74 -0.33
CA ASP A 462 7.39 17.04 -0.72
C ASP A 462 8.57 17.21 0.27
N ALA A 463 8.56 18.26 1.09
CA ALA A 463 9.63 18.50 2.05
C ALA A 463 9.51 17.65 3.33
N VAL A 464 8.29 17.20 3.67
CA VAL A 464 8.03 16.26 4.78
C VAL A 464 8.62 14.88 4.46
N SER A 465 8.47 14.42 3.22
CA SER A 465 9.07 13.16 2.75
C SER A 465 10.61 13.21 2.72
N ARG A 466 11.22 14.36 2.40
CA ARG A 466 12.68 14.54 2.44
C ARG A 466 13.25 14.65 3.86
N ALA A 467 12.46 15.18 4.79
CA ALA A 467 12.83 15.35 6.20
C ALA A 467 13.03 14.02 6.96
N LEU A 468 12.54 12.90 6.41
CA LEU A 468 12.69 11.56 6.97
C LEU A 468 13.97 10.83 6.51
N LEU A 469 14.76 11.45 5.62
CA LEU A 469 16.04 10.92 5.21
C LEU A 469 17.11 11.29 6.25
N PRO A 470 17.93 10.32 6.72
CA PRO A 470 18.78 10.46 7.90
C PRO A 470 19.88 11.56 7.87
N ASP A 471 20.01 12.39 6.83
CA ASP A 471 21.13 13.33 6.68
C ASP A 471 20.79 14.70 6.06
N THR A 472 19.53 15.17 6.10
CA THR A 472 19.19 16.51 5.54
C THR A 472 19.03 17.59 6.62
N PRO A 473 19.89 18.63 6.66
CA PRO A 473 19.82 19.72 7.66
C PRO A 473 18.64 20.71 7.50
N LEU A 474 17.55 20.32 6.83
CA LEU A 474 16.44 21.22 6.44
C LEU A 474 15.05 20.65 6.78
N ALA A 475 14.96 19.77 7.78
CA ALA A 475 13.77 18.99 8.11
C ALA A 475 12.84 19.68 9.15
N ALA A 476 13.42 20.22 10.22
CA ALA A 476 12.71 20.62 11.43
C ALA A 476 11.70 21.75 11.26
N ASP A 477 12.19 22.90 10.78
CA ASP A 477 11.34 24.08 10.59
C ASP A 477 10.27 23.83 9.53
N THR A 478 10.55 22.95 8.56
CA THR A 478 9.59 22.62 7.49
C THR A 478 8.48 21.71 8.00
N MET A 479 8.81 20.69 8.80
CA MET A 479 7.81 19.85 9.47
C MET A 479 6.94 20.72 10.39
N ARG A 480 7.54 21.59 11.22
CA ARG A 480 6.79 22.47 12.11
C ARG A 480 5.89 23.44 11.35
N ARG A 481 6.39 24.14 10.32
CA ARG A 481 5.58 25.02 9.47
C ARG A 481 4.45 24.27 8.77
N THR A 482 4.68 23.01 8.37
CA THR A 482 3.64 22.19 7.72
C THR A 482 2.55 21.83 8.72
N LEU A 483 2.92 21.42 9.94
CA LEU A 483 1.97 21.16 11.03
C LEU A 483 1.16 22.40 11.39
N ASP A 484 1.81 23.55 11.59
CA ASP A 484 1.14 24.81 11.91
C ASP A 484 0.10 25.16 10.82
N LYS A 485 0.43 24.96 9.54
CA LYS A 485 -0.51 25.17 8.41
C LYS A 485 -1.64 24.15 8.39
N ILE A 486 -1.36 22.88 8.69
CA ILE A 486 -2.39 21.83 8.79
C ILE A 486 -3.38 22.20 9.89
N GLU A 487 -2.89 22.54 11.08
CA GLU A 487 -3.74 22.93 12.21
C GLU A 487 -4.53 24.20 11.93
N GLU A 488 -3.92 25.23 11.31
CA GLU A 488 -4.61 26.44 10.89
C GLU A 488 -5.79 26.13 9.94
N ARG A 489 -5.58 25.23 8.97
CA ARG A 489 -6.62 24.80 8.03
C ARG A 489 -7.74 24.03 8.71
N LEU A 490 -7.41 23.12 9.63
CA LEU A 490 -8.39 22.35 10.38
C LEU A 490 -9.22 23.25 11.31
N ASN A 491 -8.58 24.16 12.05
CA ASN A 491 -9.27 25.13 12.90
C ASN A 491 -10.20 26.04 12.09
N ALA A 492 -9.76 26.50 10.91
CA ALA A 492 -10.61 27.30 10.02
C ALA A 492 -11.84 26.52 9.53
N GLN A 493 -11.69 25.23 9.22
CA GLN A 493 -12.81 24.36 8.85
C GLN A 493 -13.79 24.16 10.02
N ALA A 494 -13.27 23.88 11.22
CA ALA A 494 -14.09 23.70 12.43
C ALA A 494 -14.89 24.97 12.74
N HIS A 495 -14.23 26.13 12.67
CA HIS A 495 -14.87 27.42 12.92
C HIS A 495 -15.96 27.74 11.88
N ALA A 496 -15.70 27.47 10.59
CA ALA A 496 -16.70 27.67 9.53
C ALA A 496 -17.93 26.75 9.72
N GLN A 497 -17.72 25.50 10.14
CA GLN A 497 -18.81 24.56 10.44
C GLN A 497 -19.62 25.01 11.67
N ALA A 498 -18.95 25.50 12.73
CA ALA A 498 -19.61 26.03 13.91
C ALA A 498 -20.50 27.26 13.58
N LEU A 499 -20.00 28.19 12.76
CA LEU A 499 -20.78 29.34 12.29
C LEU A 499 -21.97 28.94 11.42
N ALA A 500 -21.81 27.91 10.57
CA ALA A 500 -22.88 27.36 9.76
C ALA A 500 -23.98 26.71 10.64
N ALA A 501 -23.59 25.96 11.67
CA ALA A 501 -24.51 25.36 12.63
C ALA A 501 -25.28 26.42 13.46
N GLN A 502 -24.68 27.60 13.69
CA GLN A 502 -25.29 28.73 14.39
C GLN A 502 -26.11 29.67 13.48
N GLY A 503 -26.16 29.42 12.18
CA GLY A 503 -26.94 30.22 11.22
C GLY A 503 -26.39 31.62 10.92
N GLN A 504 -25.07 31.85 11.09
CA GLN A 504 -24.45 33.18 11.02
C GLN A 504 -23.43 33.36 9.87
N LEU A 505 -23.76 32.97 8.63
CA LEU A 505 -22.94 33.32 7.44
C LEU A 505 -23.66 34.32 6.52
N PRO A 506 -22.95 35.32 5.96
CA PRO A 506 -23.53 36.28 5.02
C PRO A 506 -23.86 35.63 3.66
N PRO A 507 -24.87 36.13 2.93
CA PRO A 507 -25.40 35.47 1.75
C PRO A 507 -24.41 35.58 0.59
N THR A 508 -23.95 34.45 0.06
CA THR A 508 -23.32 34.39 -1.26
C THR A 508 -24.40 34.37 -2.34
N GLN A 509 -24.19 35.17 -3.39
CA GLN A 509 -25.19 35.54 -4.39
C GLN A 509 -25.80 34.37 -5.17
N PRO A 510 -27.09 34.46 -5.55
CA PRO A 510 -27.76 33.45 -6.35
C PRO A 510 -27.46 33.60 -7.85
N SER A 511 -27.34 32.48 -8.57
CA SER A 511 -27.49 32.40 -10.03
C SER A 511 -28.84 31.76 -10.38
N PRO A 512 -29.40 32.05 -11.57
CA PRO A 512 -30.82 32.38 -11.69
C PRO A 512 -31.77 31.18 -11.82
N SER A 513 -32.89 31.36 -11.14
CA SER A 513 -34.20 30.70 -11.22
C SER A 513 -34.49 29.76 -12.40
N ALA A 514 -34.91 28.54 -12.07
CA ALA A 514 -35.99 27.85 -12.78
C ALA A 514 -37.20 27.79 -11.82
N ARG A 515 -38.22 28.61 -12.09
CA ARG A 515 -39.55 28.44 -11.49
C ARG A 515 -40.22 27.25 -12.16
N VAL A 516 -40.66 26.27 -11.38
CA VAL A 516 -41.81 25.44 -11.73
C VAL A 516 -42.70 25.36 -10.49
N SER A 517 -43.94 25.81 -10.67
CA SER A 517 -45.01 25.67 -9.69
C SER A 517 -45.58 24.26 -9.76
N ALA A 518 -46.02 23.70 -8.64
CA ALA A 518 -47.36 23.18 -8.41
C ALA A 518 -47.36 21.97 -7.46
N THR A 519 -48.28 22.06 -6.49
CA THR A 519 -49.08 20.98 -5.93
C THR A 519 -48.36 19.81 -5.24
N GLN A 520 -48.37 19.88 -3.91
CA GLN A 520 -48.22 18.71 -3.04
C GLN A 520 -49.40 17.77 -3.25
N ASP A 521 -49.13 16.60 -3.83
CA ASP A 521 -49.95 15.40 -3.62
C ASP A 521 -49.26 14.50 -2.58
N PRO A 522 -50.02 13.78 -1.74
CA PRO A 522 -49.48 12.93 -0.69
C PRO A 522 -48.76 11.73 -1.32
N THR A 523 -47.51 11.51 -0.92
CA THR A 523 -46.69 10.38 -1.38
C THR A 523 -47.31 9.06 -0.90
N PRO A 524 -47.48 8.05 -1.76
CA PRO A 524 -48.09 6.78 -1.40
C PRO A 524 -47.16 5.97 -0.48
N SER A 525 -47.78 5.14 0.37
CA SER A 525 -47.09 4.20 1.27
C SER A 525 -46.19 3.24 0.46
N PRO A 526 -44.99 2.87 0.95
CA PRO A 526 -44.03 2.00 0.26
C PRO A 526 -44.52 0.58 -0.08
N ALA A 527 -45.74 0.21 0.28
CA ALA A 527 -46.35 -1.08 -0.03
C ALA A 527 -46.92 -1.18 -1.48
N ASP A 528 -47.05 -0.07 -2.22
CA ASP A 528 -47.66 -0.04 -3.57
C ASP A 528 -46.65 0.11 -4.73
N ALA A 529 -45.33 0.09 -4.46
CA ALA A 529 -44.31 0.23 -5.51
C ALA A 529 -44.01 -1.10 -6.23
N ALA A 530 -43.92 -1.07 -7.56
CA ALA A 530 -43.55 -2.24 -8.38
C ALA A 530 -42.17 -2.81 -7.95
N PRO A 531 -42.00 -4.14 -7.95
CA PRO A 531 -40.77 -4.77 -7.49
C PRO A 531 -39.56 -4.36 -8.34
N LEU A 532 -38.39 -4.22 -7.70
CA LEU A 532 -37.13 -3.99 -8.41
C LEU A 532 -36.68 -5.28 -9.08
N ARG A 533 -36.52 -5.23 -10.41
CA ARG A 533 -36.07 -6.36 -11.23
C ARG A 533 -34.55 -6.46 -11.24
N VAL A 534 -34.02 -7.50 -10.61
CA VAL A 534 -32.58 -7.79 -10.47
C VAL A 534 -32.21 -8.99 -11.33
N TRP A 535 -31.29 -8.80 -12.28
CA TRP A 535 -30.82 -9.88 -13.16
C TRP A 535 -29.43 -10.34 -12.74
N MET A 536 -29.33 -11.63 -12.40
CA MET A 536 -28.10 -12.28 -11.93
C MET A 536 -27.48 -13.08 -13.09
N VAL A 537 -26.24 -12.76 -13.45
CA VAL A 537 -25.52 -13.36 -14.59
C VAL A 537 -24.20 -13.96 -14.11
N HIS A 538 -24.10 -15.28 -14.09
CA HIS A 538 -22.97 -16.01 -13.48
C HIS A 538 -22.13 -16.77 -14.50
N GLY A 539 -20.80 -16.69 -14.43
CA GLY A 539 -19.89 -17.47 -15.27
C GLY A 539 -19.72 -18.92 -14.80
N GLY A 540 -20.60 -19.82 -15.23
CA GLY A 540 -20.36 -21.27 -15.18
C GLY A 540 -20.70 -21.97 -13.86
N VAL A 541 -21.84 -22.67 -13.83
CA VAL A 541 -22.05 -23.81 -12.92
C VAL A 541 -22.84 -24.89 -13.66
N HIS A 542 -22.14 -25.89 -14.21
CA HIS A 542 -22.79 -27.14 -14.57
C HIS A 542 -22.97 -28.00 -13.31
N GLY A 543 -24.18 -28.49 -13.13
CA GLY A 543 -24.54 -29.43 -12.08
C GLY A 543 -26.02 -29.76 -12.18
N ASP A 544 -26.41 -30.91 -11.62
CA ASP A 544 -27.81 -31.32 -11.53
C ASP A 544 -28.68 -30.21 -10.89
N GLU A 545 -30.00 -30.20 -11.12
CA GLU A 545 -30.93 -29.21 -10.57
C GLU A 545 -30.67 -28.82 -9.09
N PRO A 546 -30.29 -29.74 -8.17
CA PRO A 546 -29.96 -29.41 -6.79
C PRO A 546 -28.76 -28.47 -6.61
N ALA A 547 -27.72 -28.61 -7.44
CA ALA A 547 -26.53 -27.77 -7.40
C ALA A 547 -26.82 -26.36 -7.93
N GLN A 548 -27.61 -26.27 -9.01
CA GLN A 548 -28.07 -24.98 -9.54
C GLN A 548 -28.96 -24.22 -8.54
N ALA A 549 -29.89 -24.93 -7.91
CA ALA A 549 -30.76 -24.34 -6.89
C ALA A 549 -29.98 -23.87 -5.65
N ARG A 550 -28.82 -24.47 -5.34
CA ARG A 550 -28.00 -24.11 -4.18
C ARG A 550 -27.29 -22.76 -4.36
N TRP A 551 -26.56 -22.56 -5.46
CA TRP A 551 -25.83 -21.30 -5.67
C TRP A 551 -26.78 -20.12 -5.93
N GLN A 552 -27.89 -20.36 -6.64
CA GLN A 552 -28.92 -19.33 -6.87
C GLN A 552 -29.50 -18.82 -5.54
N ARG A 553 -29.75 -19.72 -4.57
CA ARG A 553 -30.17 -19.33 -3.22
C ARG A 553 -29.09 -18.53 -2.49
N GLN A 554 -27.83 -18.97 -2.54
CA GLN A 554 -26.73 -18.25 -1.87
C GLN A 554 -26.55 -16.82 -2.39
N TRP A 555 -26.63 -16.63 -3.70
CA TRP A 555 -26.58 -15.31 -4.34
C TRP A 555 -27.78 -14.45 -4.01
N HIS A 556 -28.97 -15.05 -4.06
CA HIS A 556 -30.21 -14.38 -3.67
C HIS A 556 -30.11 -13.86 -2.24
N ASP A 557 -29.74 -14.71 -1.28
CA ASP A 557 -29.70 -14.38 0.13
C ASP A 557 -28.59 -13.36 0.44
N ALA A 558 -27.42 -13.50 -0.19
CA ALA A 558 -26.32 -12.54 -0.02
C ALA A 558 -26.69 -11.14 -0.57
N PHE A 559 -27.26 -11.09 -1.77
CA PHE A 559 -27.71 -9.81 -2.34
C PHE A 559 -28.86 -9.21 -1.53
N GLU A 560 -29.85 -10.02 -1.15
CA GLU A 560 -30.98 -9.54 -0.35
C GLU A 560 -30.49 -8.95 0.97
N ALA A 561 -29.62 -9.67 1.70
CA ALA A 561 -29.03 -9.17 2.94
C ALA A 561 -28.30 -7.83 2.74
N SER A 562 -27.50 -7.70 1.67
CA SER A 562 -26.80 -6.45 1.34
C SER A 562 -27.76 -5.32 0.94
N ALA A 563 -28.83 -5.62 0.19
CA ALA A 563 -29.84 -4.63 -0.19
C ALA A 563 -30.66 -4.16 1.02
N ARG A 564 -31.03 -5.06 1.94
CA ARG A 564 -31.69 -4.69 3.21
C ARG A 564 -30.78 -3.83 4.08
N LYS A 565 -29.48 -4.17 4.18
CA LYS A 565 -28.47 -3.36 4.88
C LYS A 565 -28.27 -1.97 4.24
N ALA A 566 -28.37 -1.87 2.92
CA ALA A 566 -28.35 -0.61 2.17
C ALA A 566 -29.62 0.24 2.38
N GLY A 567 -30.61 -0.27 3.12
CA GLY A 567 -31.85 0.44 3.45
C GLY A 567 -33.00 0.22 2.47
N TYR A 568 -32.89 -0.72 1.51
CA TYR A 568 -33.95 -1.01 0.54
C TYR A 568 -35.10 -1.81 1.16
N GLN A 569 -36.31 -1.24 1.16
CA GLN A 569 -37.51 -1.82 1.78
C GLN A 569 -38.53 -2.37 0.77
N GLY A 570 -38.30 -2.22 -0.53
CA GLY A 570 -39.23 -2.69 -1.58
C GLY A 570 -39.17 -4.20 -1.84
N ALA A 571 -40.08 -4.69 -2.67
CA ALA A 571 -40.05 -6.07 -3.17
C ALA A 571 -38.96 -6.24 -4.25
N LEU A 572 -38.29 -7.39 -4.25
CA LEU A 572 -37.23 -7.74 -5.21
C LEU A 572 -37.73 -8.89 -6.11
N GLU A 573 -37.66 -8.70 -7.42
CA GLU A 573 -37.93 -9.75 -8.42
C GLU A 573 -36.61 -10.19 -9.06
N TYR A 574 -36.24 -11.46 -8.92
CA TYR A 574 -34.97 -11.99 -9.41
C TYR A 574 -35.13 -12.87 -10.64
N ARG A 575 -34.17 -12.78 -11.56
CA ARG A 575 -34.01 -13.75 -12.66
C ARG A 575 -32.53 -14.10 -12.81
N PHE A 576 -32.24 -15.38 -13.01
CA PHE A 576 -30.90 -15.88 -13.29
C PHE A 576 -30.74 -16.14 -14.79
N ALA A 577 -29.65 -15.67 -15.38
CA ALA A 577 -29.35 -15.91 -16.79
C ALA A 577 -29.01 -17.38 -17.03
N ARG A 578 -29.40 -17.91 -18.20
CA ARG A 578 -29.09 -19.30 -18.62
C ARG A 578 -28.40 -19.30 -19.97
N TYR A 579 -27.18 -19.84 -20.02
CA TYR A 579 -26.41 -19.96 -21.27
C TYR A 579 -25.35 -21.07 -21.25
N ASP A 580 -25.27 -21.86 -20.17
CA ASP A 580 -24.20 -22.85 -19.99
C ASP A 580 -24.17 -23.92 -21.10
N ALA A 581 -25.35 -24.31 -21.62
CA ALA A 581 -25.48 -25.26 -22.74
C ALA A 581 -24.74 -24.83 -24.03
N LEU A 582 -24.44 -23.54 -24.21
CA LEU A 582 -23.64 -23.06 -25.35
C LEU A 582 -22.20 -23.56 -25.31
N PHE A 583 -21.69 -23.90 -24.12
CA PHE A 583 -20.32 -24.34 -23.92
C PHE A 583 -20.18 -25.86 -23.93
N ASP A 584 -21.28 -26.62 -23.76
CA ASP A 584 -21.30 -28.08 -23.91
C ASP A 584 -20.95 -28.51 -25.34
N ASP A 585 -21.42 -27.76 -26.35
CA ASP A 585 -21.13 -28.00 -27.77
C ASP A 585 -19.68 -27.63 -28.17
N HIS A 586 -18.88 -27.13 -27.24
CA HIS A 586 -17.49 -26.79 -27.46
C HIS A 586 -16.60 -27.30 -26.30
N PRO A 587 -15.96 -28.49 -26.38
CA PRO A 587 -15.06 -29.02 -25.34
C PRO A 587 -13.68 -28.35 -25.30
N LEU A 588 -13.07 -28.21 -24.12
CA LEU A 588 -11.70 -27.67 -23.96
C LEU A 588 -10.65 -28.67 -24.47
N ASP A 589 -9.67 -28.21 -25.23
CA ASP A 589 -8.50 -29.02 -25.57
C ASP A 589 -7.41 -28.93 -24.48
N ALA A 590 -6.53 -29.94 -24.44
CA ALA A 590 -5.47 -30.03 -23.43
C ALA A 590 -4.50 -28.83 -23.46
N TRP A 591 -4.38 -28.17 -24.61
CA TRP A 591 -3.50 -27.03 -24.80
C TRP A 591 -4.06 -25.75 -24.16
N THR A 592 -5.36 -25.49 -24.32
CA THR A 592 -6.07 -24.39 -23.66
C THR A 592 -6.03 -24.53 -22.13
N VAL A 593 -6.17 -25.76 -21.60
CA VAL A 593 -6.05 -26.03 -20.15
C VAL A 593 -4.63 -25.78 -19.65
N THR A 594 -3.61 -26.25 -20.38
CA THR A 594 -2.20 -26.02 -20.04
C THR A 594 -1.88 -24.52 -20.01
N ARG A 595 -2.45 -23.75 -20.94
CA ARG A 595 -2.26 -22.29 -21.00
C ARG A 595 -3.02 -21.53 -19.92
N ALA A 596 -4.19 -22.03 -19.51
CA ALA A 596 -4.91 -21.47 -18.37
C ALA A 596 -4.12 -21.70 -17.06
N LEU A 597 -3.56 -22.90 -16.87
CA LEU A 597 -2.72 -23.22 -15.71
C LEU A 597 -1.43 -22.39 -15.65
N SER A 598 -0.76 -22.16 -16.78
CA SER A 598 0.46 -21.34 -16.81
C SER A 598 0.22 -19.87 -16.48
N TRP A 599 -1.00 -19.37 -16.72
CA TRP A 599 -1.39 -18.01 -16.35
C TRP A 599 -1.84 -17.90 -14.89
N LEU A 600 -2.38 -18.97 -14.31
CA LEU A 600 -2.75 -19.05 -12.88
C LEU A 600 -1.52 -19.26 -11.97
N GLY A 601 -0.41 -19.79 -12.49
CA GLY A 601 0.69 -20.38 -11.72
C GLY A 601 2.05 -19.65 -11.75
N LEU A 602 2.12 -18.32 -11.82
CA LEU A 602 3.38 -17.57 -11.63
C LEU A 602 3.43 -16.84 -10.27
N GLN A 603 3.37 -17.61 -9.16
CA GLN A 603 3.84 -17.24 -7.80
C GLN A 603 3.90 -18.52 -6.91
N ALA A 604 4.68 -19.54 -7.31
CA ALA A 604 5.03 -20.62 -6.38
C ALA A 604 6.54 -20.91 -6.49
N PRO A 605 7.34 -20.78 -5.41
CA PRO A 605 8.72 -21.21 -5.42
C PRO A 605 8.77 -22.73 -5.28
N GLY A 606 8.93 -23.44 -6.39
CA GLY A 606 9.14 -24.89 -6.40
C GLY A 606 9.22 -25.45 -7.83
N PRO A 607 9.94 -26.57 -8.06
CA PRO A 607 10.05 -27.16 -9.39
C PRO A 607 8.69 -27.76 -9.81
N ALA A 608 8.27 -27.48 -11.04
CA ALA A 608 7.07 -28.08 -11.62
C ALA A 608 7.19 -29.61 -11.64
N PRO A 609 6.15 -30.37 -11.24
CA PRO A 609 6.17 -31.81 -11.40
C PRO A 609 6.20 -32.15 -12.90
N ALA A 610 7.11 -33.05 -13.28
CA ALA A 610 7.17 -33.60 -14.62
C ALA A 610 5.86 -34.33 -14.93
N LEU A 611 5.08 -33.79 -15.89
CA LEU A 611 3.88 -34.43 -16.40
C LEU A 611 4.29 -35.39 -17.52
N ASP A 612 4.39 -36.68 -17.17
CA ASP A 612 4.51 -37.77 -18.14
C ASP A 612 3.18 -37.96 -18.89
N ASN A 613 3.26 -38.12 -20.22
CA ASN A 613 2.15 -38.21 -21.18
C ASN A 613 1.33 -39.52 -21.11
N ALA A 614 1.22 -40.18 -19.97
CA ALA A 614 0.56 -41.48 -19.84
C ALA A 614 -0.39 -41.51 -18.63
N GLY A 615 -1.60 -40.95 -18.79
CA GLY A 615 -2.67 -41.09 -17.80
C GLY A 615 -3.54 -39.85 -17.61
N LEU A 616 -4.03 -39.23 -18.69
CA LEU A 616 -5.05 -38.18 -18.59
C LEU A 616 -6.43 -38.80 -18.41
N THR A 617 -6.76 -39.17 -17.17
CA THR A 617 -8.13 -39.41 -16.73
C THR A 617 -8.37 -38.74 -15.37
N GLU A 618 -9.22 -37.71 -15.38
CA GLU A 618 -10.13 -37.24 -14.30
C GLU A 618 -9.67 -36.33 -13.14
N SER A 619 -8.43 -35.82 -13.00
CA SER A 619 -8.09 -35.00 -11.79
C SER A 619 -7.35 -33.67 -11.95
N ILE A 620 -7.30 -33.08 -13.16
CA ILE A 620 -7.07 -31.62 -13.23
C ILE A 620 -8.42 -30.96 -13.02
N ASP A 621 -8.55 -30.33 -11.85
CA ASP A 621 -9.77 -29.88 -11.18
C ASP A 621 -10.83 -29.31 -12.14
N GLU A 622 -12.04 -29.87 -12.08
CA GLU A 622 -13.24 -29.42 -12.80
C GLU A 622 -13.46 -27.91 -12.59
N GLN A 623 -13.01 -27.41 -11.44
CA GLN A 623 -12.99 -26.01 -11.05
C GLN A 623 -12.16 -25.10 -11.96
N VAL A 624 -10.94 -25.49 -12.38
CA VAL A 624 -10.09 -24.69 -13.30
C VAL A 624 -10.66 -24.67 -14.70
N ARG A 625 -11.30 -25.78 -15.10
CA ARG A 625 -12.02 -25.90 -16.37
C ARG A 625 -13.16 -24.88 -16.45
N TRP A 626 -13.95 -24.71 -15.39
CA TRP A 626 -15.14 -23.87 -15.41
C TRP A 626 -14.92 -22.38 -15.09
N THR A 627 -13.81 -22.02 -14.44
CA THR A 627 -13.45 -20.61 -14.15
C THR A 627 -12.53 -20.02 -15.23
N ALA A 628 -11.25 -20.40 -15.22
CA ALA A 628 -10.22 -19.87 -16.11
C ALA A 628 -10.32 -20.36 -17.57
N GLY A 629 -10.65 -21.65 -17.77
CA GLY A 629 -10.68 -22.26 -19.11
C GLY A 629 -11.76 -21.70 -20.03
N MET A 630 -12.93 -21.38 -19.47
CA MET A 630 -14.12 -20.92 -20.21
C MET A 630 -13.97 -19.48 -20.70
N ALA A 631 -13.43 -18.58 -19.86
CA ALA A 631 -13.09 -17.21 -20.26
C ALA A 631 -12.06 -17.19 -21.40
N LEU A 632 -11.02 -18.03 -21.31
CA LEU A 632 -10.01 -18.17 -22.36
C LEU A 632 -10.64 -18.66 -23.68
N LYS A 633 -11.49 -19.68 -23.61
CA LYS A 633 -12.17 -20.22 -24.78
C LYS A 633 -13.10 -19.21 -25.45
N TRP A 634 -13.90 -18.50 -24.67
CA TRP A 634 -14.75 -17.42 -25.16
C TRP A 634 -13.91 -16.32 -25.84
N SER A 635 -12.73 -16.01 -25.31
CA SER A 635 -11.82 -15.02 -25.92
C SER A 635 -11.23 -15.47 -27.27
N GLU A 636 -11.16 -16.78 -27.51
CA GLU A 636 -10.58 -17.35 -28.74
C GLU A 636 -11.63 -17.69 -29.82
N SER A 637 -12.92 -17.79 -29.47
CA SER A 637 -13.99 -18.22 -30.38
C SER A 637 -15.01 -17.11 -30.65
N PRO A 638 -14.87 -16.33 -31.75
CA PRO A 638 -15.87 -15.34 -32.14
C PRO A 638 -17.31 -15.87 -32.27
N PRO A 639 -17.57 -17.06 -32.85
CA PRO A 639 -18.92 -17.62 -32.94
C PRO A 639 -19.58 -17.87 -31.57
N LEU A 640 -18.79 -18.36 -30.60
CA LEU A 640 -19.26 -18.59 -29.23
C LEU A 640 -19.59 -17.28 -28.52
N ARG A 641 -18.80 -16.22 -28.76
CA ARG A 641 -19.12 -14.87 -28.24
C ARG A 641 -20.44 -14.35 -28.78
N ASP A 642 -20.65 -14.48 -30.09
CA ASP A 642 -21.87 -14.01 -30.74
C ASP A 642 -23.10 -14.77 -30.25
N ALA A 643 -23.00 -16.09 -30.09
CA ALA A 643 -24.07 -16.93 -29.53
C ALA A 643 -24.42 -16.54 -28.07
N LEU A 644 -23.40 -16.29 -27.24
CA LEU A 644 -23.59 -15.84 -25.86
C LEU A 644 -24.28 -14.47 -25.80
N VAL A 645 -23.81 -13.50 -26.57
CA VAL A 645 -24.40 -12.15 -26.65
C VAL A 645 -25.85 -12.22 -27.09
N ASN A 646 -26.17 -13.01 -28.12
CA ASN A 646 -27.54 -13.13 -28.62
C ASN A 646 -28.48 -13.75 -27.57
N THR A 647 -28.00 -14.77 -26.86
CA THR A 647 -28.75 -15.44 -25.79
C THR A 647 -29.03 -14.50 -24.61
N LEU A 648 -28.02 -13.73 -24.18
CA LEU A 648 -28.16 -12.72 -23.13
C LEU A 648 -29.05 -11.55 -23.56
N ARG A 649 -28.94 -11.12 -24.83
CA ARG A 649 -29.76 -10.03 -25.39
C ARG A 649 -31.25 -10.36 -25.30
N GLN A 650 -31.64 -11.57 -25.69
CA GLN A 650 -33.04 -12.02 -25.62
C GLN A 650 -33.56 -11.99 -24.17
N GLN A 651 -32.81 -12.57 -23.24
CA GLN A 651 -33.18 -12.60 -21.82
C GLN A 651 -33.27 -11.19 -21.20
N TYR A 652 -32.37 -10.29 -21.58
CA TYR A 652 -32.42 -8.89 -21.14
C TYR A 652 -33.66 -8.17 -21.66
N GLN A 653 -33.99 -8.34 -22.95
CA GLN A 653 -35.17 -7.71 -23.56
C GLN A 653 -36.47 -8.22 -22.96
N ASP A 654 -36.53 -9.51 -22.59
CA ASP A 654 -37.71 -10.15 -21.99
C ASP A 654 -37.91 -9.76 -20.52
N PHE A 655 -36.83 -9.53 -19.75
CA PHE A 655 -36.91 -9.24 -18.32
C PHE A 655 -36.89 -7.75 -17.99
N ARG A 656 -36.19 -6.94 -18.80
CA ARG A 656 -35.99 -5.49 -18.57
C ARG A 656 -35.54 -5.16 -17.14
N PRO A 657 -34.37 -5.66 -16.72
CA PRO A 657 -33.88 -5.43 -15.36
C PRO A 657 -33.51 -3.97 -15.14
N GLN A 658 -33.61 -3.55 -13.87
CA GLN A 658 -33.15 -2.25 -13.39
C GLN A 658 -31.75 -2.34 -12.77
N LEU A 659 -31.33 -3.55 -12.38
CA LEU A 659 -30.00 -3.83 -11.88
C LEU A 659 -29.50 -5.16 -12.44
N VAL A 660 -28.26 -5.17 -12.92
CA VAL A 660 -27.57 -6.37 -13.40
C VAL A 660 -26.39 -6.65 -12.48
N CYS A 661 -26.33 -7.86 -11.94
CA CYS A 661 -25.23 -8.37 -11.14
C CYS A 661 -24.50 -9.45 -11.94
N ALA A 662 -23.27 -9.17 -12.35
CA ALA A 662 -22.49 -10.02 -13.25
C ALA A 662 -21.20 -10.50 -12.58
N HIS A 663 -20.87 -11.79 -12.74
CA HIS A 663 -19.67 -12.40 -12.17
C HIS A 663 -18.93 -13.25 -13.19
N ASP A 664 -17.59 -13.28 -13.12
CA ASP A 664 -16.75 -14.13 -13.97
C ASP A 664 -17.03 -13.87 -15.47
N LEU A 665 -17.17 -14.92 -16.28
CA LEU A 665 -17.59 -14.89 -17.68
C LEU A 665 -18.93 -14.15 -17.90
N GLY A 666 -19.80 -14.11 -16.89
CA GLY A 666 -21.02 -13.29 -16.93
C GLY A 666 -20.71 -11.80 -17.08
N SER A 667 -19.65 -11.31 -16.42
CA SER A 667 -19.17 -9.92 -16.57
C SER A 667 -18.66 -9.65 -17.98
N LEU A 668 -17.90 -10.59 -18.56
CA LEU A 668 -17.43 -10.51 -19.95
C LEU A 668 -18.61 -10.47 -20.94
N GLY A 669 -19.59 -11.36 -20.76
CA GLY A 669 -20.78 -11.45 -21.60
C GLY A 669 -21.69 -10.23 -21.51
N CYS A 670 -21.95 -9.72 -20.31
CA CYS A 670 -22.73 -8.50 -20.09
C CYS A 670 -22.05 -7.26 -20.71
N TYR A 671 -20.74 -7.11 -20.52
CA TYR A 671 -20.00 -6.00 -21.14
C TYR A 671 -20.04 -6.09 -22.67
N ASP A 672 -19.79 -7.28 -23.26
CA ASP A 672 -19.87 -7.46 -24.72
C ASP A 672 -21.29 -7.22 -25.27
N LEU A 673 -22.32 -7.60 -24.53
CA LEU A 673 -23.71 -7.31 -24.87
C LEU A 673 -23.98 -5.79 -24.87
N PHE A 674 -23.69 -5.11 -23.76
CA PHE A 674 -24.06 -3.70 -23.60
C PHE A 674 -23.29 -2.79 -24.55
N ARG A 675 -21.99 -3.02 -24.76
CA ARG A 675 -21.23 -2.23 -25.74
C ARG A 675 -21.79 -2.40 -27.16
N ARG A 676 -22.23 -3.61 -27.54
CA ARG A 676 -22.84 -3.86 -28.86
C ARG A 676 -24.22 -3.23 -28.98
N MET A 677 -25.01 -3.20 -27.91
CA MET A 677 -26.30 -2.50 -27.89
C MET A 677 -26.11 -0.98 -28.04
N VAL A 678 -25.16 -0.39 -27.31
CA VAL A 678 -24.81 1.03 -27.46
C VAL A 678 -24.32 1.33 -28.88
N ALA A 679 -23.41 0.51 -29.41
CA ALA A 679 -22.91 0.65 -30.78
C ALA A 679 -24.01 0.49 -31.85
N ALA A 680 -25.04 -0.30 -31.58
CA ALA A 680 -26.21 -0.47 -32.46
C ALA A 680 -27.25 0.66 -32.32
N GLY A 681 -27.02 1.67 -31.46
CA GLY A 681 -27.98 2.75 -31.20
C GLY A 681 -29.13 2.34 -30.28
N GLU A 682 -29.01 1.21 -29.58
CA GLU A 682 -30.00 0.68 -28.64
C GLU A 682 -29.78 1.20 -27.20
N GLY A 683 -28.96 2.25 -26.99
CA GLY A 683 -28.61 2.78 -25.66
C GLY A 683 -29.81 3.15 -24.79
N ALA A 684 -30.90 3.64 -25.40
CA ALA A 684 -32.15 3.96 -24.71
C ALA A 684 -32.80 2.75 -24.02
N LEU A 685 -32.54 1.53 -24.49
CA LEU A 685 -33.05 0.29 -23.88
C LEU A 685 -32.33 -0.06 -22.57
N LEU A 686 -31.15 0.53 -22.34
CA LEU A 686 -30.31 0.33 -21.15
C LEU A 686 -30.50 1.47 -20.12
N SER A 687 -31.10 2.58 -20.54
CA SER A 687 -31.30 3.76 -19.69
C SER A 687 -32.10 3.43 -18.43
N GLY A 688 -31.55 3.78 -17.26
CA GLY A 688 -32.12 3.47 -15.95
C GLY A 688 -31.68 2.13 -15.37
N CYS A 689 -30.83 1.37 -16.07
CA CYS A 689 -30.23 0.13 -15.56
C CYS A 689 -28.85 0.41 -14.93
N GLY A 690 -28.62 -0.12 -13.73
CA GLY A 690 -27.30 -0.19 -13.09
C GLY A 690 -26.58 -1.50 -13.41
N LEU A 691 -25.25 -1.47 -13.50
CA LEU A 691 -24.40 -2.66 -13.65
C LEU A 691 -23.49 -2.80 -12.43
N PHE A 692 -23.53 -3.95 -11.80
CA PHE A 692 -22.58 -4.37 -10.77
C PHE A 692 -21.84 -5.61 -11.27
N SER A 693 -20.57 -5.47 -11.63
CA SER A 693 -19.70 -6.60 -11.94
C SER A 693 -18.72 -6.86 -10.79
N PHE A 694 -18.36 -8.11 -10.58
CA PHE A 694 -17.46 -8.51 -9.51
C PHE A 694 -16.76 -9.82 -9.87
N GLY A 695 -15.55 -10.04 -9.36
CA GLY A 695 -14.72 -11.17 -9.80
C GLY A 695 -14.52 -11.15 -11.33
N SER A 696 -14.45 -9.96 -11.95
CA SER A 696 -14.41 -9.88 -13.41
C SER A 696 -13.00 -10.09 -13.96
N GLN A 697 -12.89 -10.82 -15.07
CA GLN A 697 -11.65 -10.88 -15.83
C GLN A 697 -11.53 -9.74 -16.87
N LEU A 698 -12.48 -8.79 -16.89
CA LEU A 698 -12.46 -7.63 -17.80
C LEU A 698 -11.21 -6.76 -17.65
N GLY A 699 -10.51 -6.76 -16.51
CA GLY A 699 -9.25 -6.03 -16.34
C GLY A 699 -8.06 -6.71 -17.02
N HIS A 700 -8.15 -8.00 -17.34
CA HIS A 700 -7.02 -8.81 -17.78
C HIS A 700 -6.65 -8.51 -19.26
N PRO A 701 -5.40 -8.05 -19.55
CA PRO A 701 -5.02 -7.60 -20.89
C PRO A 701 -5.27 -8.60 -22.02
N ALA A 702 -4.99 -9.89 -21.75
CA ALA A 702 -5.14 -10.91 -22.77
C ALA A 702 -6.61 -11.19 -23.12
N LEU A 703 -7.53 -11.09 -22.16
CA LEU A 703 -8.97 -11.27 -22.39
C LEU A 703 -9.59 -10.00 -22.97
N ARG A 704 -9.14 -8.82 -22.53
CA ARG A 704 -9.50 -7.52 -23.12
C ARG A 704 -9.15 -7.41 -24.59
N SER A 705 -8.05 -8.03 -25.03
CA SER A 705 -7.64 -8.01 -26.43
C SER A 705 -8.72 -8.59 -27.36
N ALA A 706 -9.46 -9.62 -26.91
CA ALA A 706 -10.57 -10.21 -27.65
C ALA A 706 -11.78 -9.27 -27.79
N LEU A 707 -11.85 -8.24 -26.94
CA LEU A 707 -12.89 -7.22 -26.90
C LEU A 707 -12.47 -5.90 -27.58
N GLY A 708 -11.31 -5.84 -28.24
CA GLY A 708 -10.79 -4.62 -28.86
C GLY A 708 -9.81 -3.82 -27.98
N GLY A 709 -9.37 -4.38 -26.85
CA GLY A 709 -8.27 -3.87 -26.04
C GLY A 709 -8.69 -2.89 -24.94
N ARG A 710 -9.37 -1.78 -25.26
CA ARG A 710 -9.84 -0.82 -24.23
C ARG A 710 -11.29 -1.07 -23.84
N ILE A 711 -11.61 -0.76 -22.59
CA ILE A 711 -12.97 -0.74 -22.06
C ILE A 711 -13.66 0.54 -22.57
N GLU A 712 -14.72 0.34 -23.36
CA GLU A 712 -15.59 1.34 -23.95
C GLU A 712 -16.65 1.79 -22.91
N PRO A 713 -17.02 3.08 -22.90
CA PRO A 713 -18.16 3.53 -22.12
C PRO A 713 -19.45 2.82 -22.54
N LEU A 714 -20.25 2.37 -21.58
CA LEU A 714 -21.52 1.68 -21.84
C LEU A 714 -22.70 2.66 -22.06
N TYR A 715 -22.42 3.81 -22.68
CA TYR A 715 -23.41 4.83 -23.05
C TYR A 715 -23.01 5.57 -24.32
N ASP A 716 -24.00 6.05 -25.07
CA ASP A 716 -23.79 6.79 -26.32
C ASP A 716 -23.48 8.28 -26.10
N ALA A 717 -23.22 9.01 -27.19
CA ALA A 717 -22.90 10.44 -27.14
C ALA A 717 -24.04 11.31 -26.61
N GLN A 718 -25.28 10.82 -26.63
CA GLN A 718 -26.47 11.44 -26.07
C GLN A 718 -26.69 11.06 -24.60
N GLY A 719 -25.76 10.28 -24.02
CA GLY A 719 -25.77 9.85 -22.63
C GLY A 719 -26.75 8.69 -22.35
N GLN A 720 -27.32 8.06 -23.38
CA GLN A 720 -28.23 6.92 -23.26
C GLN A 720 -27.42 5.62 -23.14
N GLY A 721 -27.73 4.79 -22.15
CA GLY A 721 -26.93 3.61 -21.83
C GLY A 721 -27.03 3.22 -20.36
N ILE A 722 -26.08 2.42 -19.89
CA ILE A 722 -25.96 2.05 -18.47
C ILE A 722 -25.79 3.31 -17.62
N GLY A 723 -26.58 3.41 -16.55
CA GLY A 723 -26.63 4.60 -15.69
C GLY A 723 -25.39 4.74 -14.81
N GLN A 724 -25.02 3.65 -14.13
CA GLN A 724 -23.82 3.53 -13.30
C GLN A 724 -23.29 2.09 -13.42
N TRP A 725 -21.98 1.94 -13.49
CA TRP A 725 -21.28 0.66 -13.52
C TRP A 725 -20.28 0.61 -12.36
N PHE A 726 -20.44 -0.35 -11.45
CA PHE A 726 -19.47 -0.66 -10.40
C PHE A 726 -18.79 -2.00 -10.70
N GLU A 727 -17.46 -2.04 -10.61
CA GLU A 727 -16.64 -3.25 -10.68
C GLU A 727 -16.00 -3.48 -9.31
N LEU A 728 -16.30 -4.59 -8.62
CA LEU A 728 -15.64 -4.97 -7.37
C LEU A 728 -14.52 -5.97 -7.64
N TYR A 729 -13.28 -5.49 -7.53
CA TYR A 729 -12.05 -6.25 -7.75
C TYR A 729 -11.45 -6.71 -6.41
N ASN A 730 -11.09 -8.00 -6.33
CA ASN A 730 -10.35 -8.56 -5.20
C ASN A 730 -8.93 -8.93 -5.62
N PRO A 731 -7.88 -8.27 -5.08
CA PRO A 731 -6.49 -8.62 -5.38
C PRO A 731 -6.09 -10.06 -5.02
N GLN A 732 -6.86 -10.73 -4.16
CA GLN A 732 -6.62 -12.10 -3.73
C GLN A 732 -7.34 -13.15 -4.61
N ASP A 733 -8.15 -12.72 -5.58
CA ASP A 733 -8.82 -13.62 -6.51
C ASP A 733 -7.91 -14.00 -7.69
N MET A 734 -7.47 -15.25 -7.69
CA MET A 734 -6.45 -15.75 -8.62
C MET A 734 -6.97 -16.07 -10.02
N VAL A 735 -8.28 -16.00 -10.31
CA VAL A 735 -8.87 -16.41 -11.61
C VAL A 735 -8.79 -15.28 -12.64
N PHE A 736 -7.56 -14.86 -12.98
CA PHE A 736 -7.29 -13.79 -13.95
C PHE A 736 -7.96 -12.45 -13.66
N THR A 737 -8.47 -12.22 -12.44
CA THR A 737 -9.08 -10.95 -12.10
C THR A 737 -8.02 -9.85 -12.11
N ARG A 738 -8.38 -8.67 -12.60
CA ARG A 738 -7.54 -7.47 -12.55
C ARG A 738 -8.44 -6.25 -12.38
N PRO A 739 -7.95 -5.16 -11.77
CA PRO A 739 -8.75 -3.96 -11.63
C PRO A 739 -9.08 -3.42 -13.03
N LEU A 740 -10.34 -3.06 -13.24
CA LEU A 740 -10.78 -2.43 -14.47
C LEU A 740 -10.15 -1.02 -14.54
N PRO A 741 -9.43 -0.66 -15.62
CA PRO A 741 -8.85 0.68 -15.74
C PRO A 741 -9.98 1.71 -15.85
N GLY A 742 -10.07 2.62 -14.87
CA GLY A 742 -11.11 3.63 -14.79
C GLY A 742 -11.06 4.56 -16.00
N ASN A 743 -12.09 4.51 -16.85
CA ASN A 743 -12.10 5.21 -18.14
C ASN A 743 -13.19 6.26 -18.30
N ASP A 744 -14.15 6.39 -17.37
CA ASP A 744 -15.18 7.42 -17.45
C ASP A 744 -15.88 7.68 -16.10
N ALA A 745 -16.78 8.68 -16.05
CA ALA A 745 -17.45 9.16 -14.85
C ALA A 745 -18.61 8.28 -14.33
N ARG A 746 -19.05 7.28 -15.10
CA ARG A 746 -20.11 6.33 -14.74
C ARG A 746 -19.56 4.95 -14.38
N THR A 747 -18.27 4.69 -14.61
CA THR A 747 -17.60 3.42 -14.32
C THR A 747 -16.68 3.55 -13.09
N HIS A 748 -16.96 2.77 -12.06
CA HIS A 748 -16.29 2.83 -10.76
C HIS A 748 -15.65 1.48 -10.42
N THR A 749 -14.32 1.44 -10.34
CA THR A 749 -13.60 0.25 -9.86
C THR A 749 -13.39 0.37 -8.35
N VAL A 750 -13.94 -0.58 -7.59
CA VAL A 750 -13.81 -0.71 -6.15
C VAL A 750 -12.87 -1.87 -5.88
N THR A 751 -11.70 -1.59 -5.30
CA THR A 751 -10.77 -2.64 -4.86
C THR A 751 -11.07 -3.00 -3.41
N GLU A 752 -11.33 -4.27 -3.14
CA GLU A 752 -11.53 -4.80 -1.78
C GLU A 752 -10.75 -6.10 -1.60
N SER A 753 -9.90 -6.16 -0.59
CA SER A 753 -9.15 -7.39 -0.28
C SER A 753 -9.90 -8.21 0.75
N PHE A 754 -10.32 -9.41 0.37
CA PHE A 754 -10.93 -10.36 1.30
C PHE A 754 -10.50 -11.79 0.97
N LEU A 755 -10.24 -12.58 2.02
CA LEU A 755 -9.87 -13.98 1.88
C LEU A 755 -11.10 -14.79 1.50
N ALA A 756 -11.20 -15.18 0.23
CA ALA A 756 -11.90 -16.39 -0.15
C ALA A 756 -10.92 -17.57 0.00
N PRO A 757 -11.35 -18.78 0.40
CA PRO A 757 -10.46 -19.95 0.44
C PRO A 757 -9.69 -20.11 -0.89
N PRO A 758 -8.48 -20.71 -0.91
CA PRO A 758 -7.45 -20.48 -1.96
C PRO A 758 -7.81 -20.85 -3.41
N ILE A 759 -9.04 -21.24 -3.73
CA ILE A 759 -9.46 -21.63 -5.08
C ILE A 759 -10.89 -21.15 -5.42
N HIS A 760 -11.63 -20.46 -4.56
CA HIS A 760 -13.04 -20.12 -4.85
C HIS A 760 -13.28 -18.67 -5.26
N HIS A 761 -13.42 -18.49 -6.56
CA HIS A 761 -14.08 -17.40 -7.28
C HIS A 761 -15.59 -17.39 -6.96
N ASP A 762 -15.95 -17.12 -5.69
CA ASP A 762 -17.34 -17.23 -5.20
C ASP A 762 -18.06 -15.88 -5.21
N GLY A 763 -18.99 -15.73 -6.14
CA GLY A 763 -19.79 -14.51 -6.24
C GLY A 763 -20.67 -14.19 -5.03
N ALA A 764 -21.06 -15.16 -4.20
CA ALA A 764 -21.81 -14.87 -2.97
C ALA A 764 -20.93 -14.12 -1.96
N ALA A 765 -19.65 -14.45 -1.89
CA ALA A 765 -18.68 -13.76 -1.03
C ALA A 765 -18.48 -12.31 -1.48
N TYR A 766 -18.44 -12.05 -2.79
CA TYR A 766 -18.43 -10.68 -3.34
C TYR A 766 -19.70 -9.91 -2.99
N LEU A 767 -20.88 -10.50 -3.18
CA LEU A 767 -22.17 -9.86 -2.88
C LEU A 767 -22.36 -9.55 -1.40
N ALA A 768 -21.75 -10.34 -0.52
CA ALA A 768 -21.83 -10.19 0.94
C ALA A 768 -20.87 -9.13 1.51
N GLN A 769 -19.97 -8.56 0.70
CA GLN A 769 -18.98 -7.59 1.19
C GLN A 769 -19.66 -6.34 1.78
N PRO A 770 -19.20 -5.81 2.93
CA PRO A 770 -19.80 -4.64 3.55
C PRO A 770 -19.93 -3.42 2.62
N ARG A 771 -18.94 -3.21 1.74
CA ARG A 771 -18.96 -2.13 0.73
C ARG A 771 -20.11 -2.25 -0.28
N VAL A 772 -20.59 -3.46 -0.55
CA VAL A 772 -21.74 -3.66 -1.44
C VAL A 772 -22.96 -2.95 -0.85
N ALA A 773 -23.22 -3.14 0.45
CA ALA A 773 -24.33 -2.50 1.13
C ALA A 773 -24.10 -1.00 1.40
N SER A 774 -22.88 -0.59 1.76
CA SER A 774 -22.62 0.78 2.22
C SER A 774 -22.32 1.78 1.10
N ASP A 775 -21.85 1.34 -0.06
CA ASP A 775 -21.34 2.22 -1.12
C ASP A 775 -21.89 1.90 -2.52
N ILE A 776 -21.89 0.61 -2.91
CA ILE A 776 -22.25 0.20 -4.27
C ILE A 776 -23.77 0.24 -4.48
N LEU A 777 -24.54 -0.49 -3.66
CA LEU A 777 -26.00 -0.57 -3.81
C LEU A 777 -26.72 0.77 -3.64
N PRO A 778 -26.35 1.64 -2.67
CA PRO A 778 -26.96 2.97 -2.56
C PRO A 778 -26.85 3.84 -3.83
N ARG A 779 -25.86 3.58 -4.69
CA ARG A 779 -25.63 4.32 -5.94
C ARG A 779 -26.23 3.64 -7.17
N LEU A 780 -26.49 2.34 -7.10
CA LEU A 780 -27.10 1.54 -8.16
C LEU A 780 -28.62 1.43 -8.03
N LEU A 781 -29.17 1.61 -6.84
CA LEU A 781 -30.60 1.50 -6.56
C LEU A 781 -31.34 2.85 -6.80
N PRO A 782 -32.62 2.81 -7.21
CA PRO A 782 -33.40 4.01 -7.53
C PRO A 782 -33.68 4.90 -6.31
N GLU A 783 -33.63 6.23 -6.50
CA GLU A 783 -33.76 7.28 -5.46
C GLU A 783 -35.05 7.20 -4.63
N SER A 784 -36.15 6.68 -5.20
CA SER A 784 -37.44 6.57 -4.51
C SER A 784 -37.46 5.51 -3.40
N ALA A 785 -36.43 4.66 -3.29
CA ALA A 785 -36.42 3.49 -2.41
C ALA A 785 -35.40 3.54 -1.26
N ILE A 786 -34.56 4.57 -1.17
CA ILE A 786 -33.51 4.72 -0.13
C ILE A 786 -33.62 6.10 0.51
N ARG A 787 -33.61 6.17 1.85
CA ARG A 787 -33.68 7.45 2.58
C ARG A 787 -32.57 8.42 2.11
N PRO A 788 -32.88 9.72 1.93
CA PRO A 788 -31.92 10.66 1.34
C PRO A 788 -30.79 10.98 2.34
N GLY A 789 -29.61 10.44 2.06
CA GLY A 789 -28.33 11.02 2.51
C GLY A 789 -27.82 12.03 1.48
N PRO A 790 -27.00 13.02 1.87
CA PRO A 790 -26.48 14.02 0.95
C PRO A 790 -25.57 13.37 -0.10
N ARG A 791 -25.94 13.51 -1.37
CA ARG A 791 -25.20 12.98 -2.51
C ARG A 791 -23.98 13.88 -2.77
N PRO A 792 -22.74 13.37 -2.81
CA PRO A 792 -21.62 14.14 -3.32
C PRO A 792 -21.85 14.42 -4.81
N ALA A 793 -21.66 15.68 -5.21
CA ALA A 793 -21.81 16.10 -6.60
C ALA A 793 -20.83 15.33 -7.51
N ALA A 794 -21.30 14.92 -8.69
CA ALA A 794 -20.43 14.33 -9.70
C ALA A 794 -19.28 15.30 -9.99
N PRO A 795 -18.01 14.83 -9.94
CA PRO A 795 -16.87 15.71 -10.16
C PRO A 795 -16.95 16.31 -11.57
N LEU A 796 -16.77 17.62 -11.65
CA LEU A 796 -16.63 18.32 -12.92
C LEU A 796 -15.36 17.78 -13.63
N PRO A 797 -15.40 17.56 -14.96
CA PRO A 797 -14.24 17.07 -15.69
C PRO A 797 -13.12 18.10 -15.60
N VAL A 798 -12.05 17.74 -14.89
CA VAL A 798 -10.82 18.52 -14.86
C VAL A 798 -10.08 18.26 -16.18
N PRO A 799 -9.64 19.31 -16.92
CA PRO A 799 -8.84 19.09 -18.12
C PRO A 799 -7.55 18.36 -17.78
N ARG A 800 -7.35 17.21 -18.43
CA ARG A 800 -6.25 16.29 -18.18
C ARG A 800 -4.92 16.91 -18.60
N ARG A 801 -3.99 17.10 -17.65
CA ARG A 801 -2.60 17.48 -17.96
C ARG A 801 -1.87 16.32 -18.61
N VAL A 802 -1.05 16.60 -19.63
CA VAL A 802 -0.14 15.62 -20.26
C VAL A 802 0.83 15.08 -19.21
N ARG A 803 0.84 13.76 -19.02
CA ARG A 803 1.72 13.07 -18.07
C ARG A 803 2.95 12.54 -18.79
N ARG A 804 4.14 12.83 -18.27
CA ARG A 804 5.42 12.34 -18.78
C ARG A 804 5.97 11.32 -17.79
N ARG A 805 6.37 10.13 -18.24
CA ARG A 805 7.03 9.14 -17.37
C ARG A 805 8.15 8.43 -18.09
N ALA A 806 9.22 8.10 -17.38
CA ALA A 806 10.35 7.36 -17.91
C ALA A 806 10.74 6.19 -17.01
N LEU A 807 11.14 5.08 -17.64
CA LEU A 807 11.78 3.95 -16.98
C LEU A 807 13.17 3.75 -17.58
N LEU A 808 14.19 3.81 -16.73
CA LEU A 808 15.60 3.68 -17.12
C LEU A 808 16.21 2.46 -16.44
N MET A 809 16.79 1.54 -17.20
CA MET A 809 17.38 0.31 -16.71
C MET A 809 18.84 0.20 -17.14
N GLY A 810 19.73 -0.11 -16.20
CA GLY A 810 21.18 -0.19 -16.42
C GLY A 810 21.82 -1.27 -15.59
N ILE A 811 22.60 -2.17 -16.19
CA ILE A 811 23.20 -3.30 -15.47
C ILE A 811 24.70 -3.37 -15.74
N ASN A 812 25.51 -3.24 -14.68
CA ASN A 812 26.95 -3.46 -14.71
C ASN A 812 27.34 -4.77 -14.01
N GLU A 813 26.79 -5.02 -12.82
CA GLU A 813 27.19 -6.11 -11.94
C GLU A 813 26.44 -7.42 -12.23
N TYR A 814 26.68 -8.00 -13.41
CA TYR A 814 26.21 -9.34 -13.70
C TYR A 814 26.88 -10.39 -12.77
N PRO A 815 26.17 -11.46 -12.36
CA PRO A 815 26.70 -12.45 -11.42
C PRO A 815 28.02 -13.10 -11.87
N LYS A 816 28.20 -13.30 -13.18
CA LYS A 816 29.43 -13.86 -13.74
C LYS A 816 30.45 -12.75 -14.05
N PRO A 817 31.70 -12.82 -13.52
CA PRO A 817 32.69 -11.76 -13.69
C PRO A 817 33.02 -11.38 -15.15
N ASP A 818 32.94 -12.34 -16.08
CA ASP A 818 33.15 -12.16 -17.51
C ASP A 818 32.00 -11.44 -18.24
N MET A 819 30.83 -11.36 -17.60
CA MET A 819 29.65 -10.62 -18.07
C MET A 819 29.58 -9.20 -17.49
N ARG A 820 30.54 -8.74 -16.69
CA ARG A 820 30.44 -7.42 -16.06
C ARG A 820 30.72 -6.28 -17.04
N LEU A 821 29.85 -5.28 -17.03
CA LEU A 821 29.96 -4.05 -17.82
C LEU A 821 30.32 -2.88 -16.90
N ASN A 822 30.82 -1.78 -17.47
CA ASN A 822 31.25 -0.62 -16.68
C ASN A 822 30.43 0.64 -16.97
N GLY A 823 29.84 0.76 -18.17
CA GLY A 823 29.20 1.99 -18.64
C GLY A 823 27.68 2.08 -18.50
N CYS A 824 26.98 1.00 -18.14
CA CYS A 824 25.52 0.96 -18.23
C CYS A 824 24.81 1.78 -17.16
N ILE A 825 25.33 1.81 -15.94
CA ILE A 825 24.82 2.69 -14.88
C ILE A 825 25.05 4.17 -15.23
N ASN A 826 26.22 4.49 -15.78
CA ASN A 826 26.54 5.86 -16.20
C ASN A 826 25.62 6.33 -17.34
N ASP A 827 25.26 5.45 -18.26
CA ASP A 827 24.28 5.73 -19.30
C ASP A 827 22.89 6.05 -18.74
N VAL A 828 22.46 5.32 -17.70
CA VAL A 828 21.19 5.59 -17.00
C VAL A 828 21.18 6.99 -16.38
N TYR A 829 22.24 7.36 -15.67
CA TYR A 829 22.33 8.70 -15.08
C TYR A 829 22.44 9.80 -16.15
N LEU A 830 23.16 9.53 -17.24
CA LEU A 830 23.26 10.46 -18.36
C LEU A 830 21.91 10.66 -19.06
N MET A 831 21.14 9.60 -19.25
CA MET A 831 19.79 9.64 -19.83
C MET A 831 18.79 10.31 -18.88
N SER A 832 18.87 10.03 -17.57
CA SER A 832 18.05 10.70 -16.55
C SER A 832 18.27 12.21 -16.56
N ALA A 833 19.53 12.66 -16.59
CA ALA A 833 19.86 14.08 -16.68
C ALA A 833 19.28 14.71 -17.95
N LEU A 834 19.43 14.04 -19.11
CA LEU A 834 18.86 14.51 -20.38
C LEU A 834 17.33 14.60 -20.32
N LEU A 835 16.64 13.64 -19.72
CA LEU A 835 15.18 13.65 -19.62
C LEU A 835 14.67 14.75 -18.69
N GLN A 836 15.38 15.01 -17.59
CA GLN A 836 15.07 16.14 -16.71
C GLN A 836 15.29 17.48 -17.42
N GLU A 837 16.38 17.62 -18.19
CA GLU A 837 16.57 18.76 -19.11
C GLU A 837 15.41 18.90 -20.12
N CYS A 838 14.77 17.78 -20.49
CA CYS A 838 13.60 17.74 -21.37
C CYS A 838 12.25 17.98 -20.65
N GLY A 839 12.26 18.24 -19.35
CA GLY A 839 11.07 18.55 -18.54
C GLY A 839 10.28 17.31 -18.11
N PHE A 840 10.96 16.18 -17.90
CA PHE A 840 10.47 15.10 -17.04
C PHE A 840 10.82 15.47 -15.60
N GLU A 841 9.83 15.42 -14.70
CA GLU A 841 10.10 15.60 -13.28
C GLU A 841 10.85 14.38 -12.73
N ALA A 842 11.68 14.57 -11.71
CA ALA A 842 12.49 13.47 -11.15
C ALA A 842 11.61 12.31 -10.64
N ASP A 843 10.46 12.62 -10.04
CA ASP A 843 9.51 11.62 -9.51
C ASP A 843 8.80 10.81 -10.60
N ASP A 844 8.81 11.34 -11.83
CA ASP A 844 8.27 10.70 -13.02
C ASP A 844 9.34 9.87 -13.77
N ILE A 845 10.55 9.71 -13.21
CA ILE A 845 11.62 8.86 -13.73
C ILE A 845 11.92 7.73 -12.73
N ARG A 846 11.63 6.48 -13.10
CA ARG A 846 12.03 5.30 -12.32
C ARG A 846 13.31 4.70 -12.87
N VAL A 847 14.21 4.31 -11.97
CA VAL A 847 15.50 3.72 -12.30
C VAL A 847 15.59 2.29 -11.76
N LEU A 848 16.15 1.38 -12.56
CA LEU A 848 16.39 -0.01 -12.22
C LEU A 848 17.86 -0.37 -12.49
N THR A 849 18.62 -0.71 -11.45
CA THR A 849 20.06 -1.03 -11.59
C THR A 849 20.49 -2.29 -10.86
N ASP A 850 21.46 -2.98 -11.45
CA ASP A 850 22.18 -4.15 -10.92
C ASP A 850 21.27 -5.17 -10.21
N ALA A 851 21.49 -5.43 -8.92
CA ALA A 851 20.76 -6.45 -8.15
C ALA A 851 19.23 -6.26 -8.16
N ARG A 852 18.73 -5.05 -8.45
CA ARG A 852 17.29 -4.77 -8.56
C ARG A 852 16.76 -4.93 -9.99
N ALA A 853 17.65 -5.04 -10.98
CA ALA A 853 17.34 -5.19 -12.40
C ALA A 853 16.96 -6.62 -12.78
N THR A 854 16.11 -7.23 -11.96
CA THR A 854 15.53 -8.56 -12.19
C THR A 854 14.37 -8.48 -13.20
N ARG A 855 13.99 -9.62 -13.79
CA ARG A 855 12.82 -9.67 -14.68
C ARG A 855 11.55 -9.21 -13.96
N ALA A 856 11.33 -9.65 -12.73
CA ALA A 856 10.20 -9.22 -11.91
C ALA A 856 10.22 -7.71 -11.66
N GLY A 857 11.40 -7.15 -11.33
CA GLY A 857 11.57 -5.72 -11.14
C GLY A 857 11.28 -4.90 -12.40
N LEU A 858 11.67 -5.40 -13.58
CA LEU A 858 11.38 -4.79 -14.87
C LEU A 858 9.88 -4.80 -15.17
N LEU A 859 9.19 -5.93 -15.00
CA LEU A 859 7.75 -6.05 -15.26
C LEU A 859 6.92 -5.11 -14.37
N GLU A 860 7.21 -5.07 -13.06
CA GLU A 860 6.55 -4.15 -12.12
C GLU A 860 6.67 -2.68 -12.55
N ARG A 861 7.83 -2.30 -13.09
CA ARG A 861 8.09 -0.91 -13.52
C ARG A 861 7.53 -0.59 -14.90
N LEU A 862 7.40 -1.58 -15.77
CA LEU A 862 6.66 -1.47 -17.02
C LEU A 862 5.16 -1.35 -16.78
N ASP A 863 4.61 -2.07 -15.78
CA ASP A 863 3.21 -1.91 -15.35
C ASP A 863 2.96 -0.46 -14.90
N TRP A 864 3.84 0.12 -14.09
CA TRP A 864 3.76 1.53 -13.71
C TRP A 864 3.91 2.50 -14.89
N LEU A 865 4.78 2.19 -15.86
CA LEU A 865 4.99 3.02 -17.05
C LEU A 865 3.74 3.03 -17.95
N ALA A 866 3.06 1.88 -18.07
CA ALA A 866 1.86 1.70 -18.89
C ALA A 866 0.55 2.15 -18.20
N ASP A 867 0.58 2.35 -16.88
CA ASP A 867 -0.60 2.71 -16.10
C ASP A 867 -1.21 4.08 -16.48
N GLY A 868 -2.54 4.12 -16.57
CA GLY A 868 -3.33 5.35 -16.76
C GLY A 868 -2.99 6.19 -17.99
N VAL A 869 -2.35 5.61 -19.02
CA VAL A 869 -1.94 6.34 -20.23
C VAL A 869 -3.18 6.75 -21.03
N GLY A 870 -3.27 8.04 -21.34
CA GLY A 870 -4.28 8.56 -22.26
C GLY A 870 -3.67 9.33 -23.43
N PRO A 871 -4.50 10.00 -24.23
CA PRO A 871 -4.05 10.78 -25.38
C PRO A 871 -3.03 11.84 -24.96
N ASP A 872 -1.99 12.03 -25.79
CA ASP A 872 -0.93 13.03 -25.65
C ASP A 872 0.10 12.79 -24.54
N ASP A 873 -0.05 11.73 -23.71
CA ASP A 873 0.94 11.36 -22.69
C ASP A 873 2.26 10.90 -23.30
N GLU A 874 3.38 11.21 -22.63
CA GLU A 874 4.73 10.87 -23.08
C GLU A 874 5.34 9.77 -22.19
N ARG A 875 5.94 8.75 -22.81
CA ARG A 875 6.57 7.61 -22.17
C ARG A 875 7.96 7.40 -22.76
N VAL A 876 8.93 7.12 -21.89
CA VAL A 876 10.30 6.75 -22.29
C VAL A 876 10.70 5.46 -21.61
N PHE A 877 11.21 4.50 -22.37
CA PHE A 877 11.87 3.31 -21.84
C PHE A 877 13.33 3.31 -22.34
N PHE A 878 14.28 3.21 -21.43
CA PHE A 878 15.71 3.16 -21.74
C PHE A 878 16.31 1.91 -21.11
N TYR A 879 17.05 1.14 -21.89
CA TYR A 879 17.78 -0.04 -21.43
C TYR A 879 19.24 0.04 -21.86
N SER A 880 20.16 -0.14 -20.92
CA SER A 880 21.59 -0.29 -21.15
C SER A 880 22.10 -1.55 -20.44
N GLY A 881 22.60 -2.52 -21.20
CA GLY A 881 22.97 -3.84 -20.67
C GLY A 881 23.22 -4.86 -21.76
N HIS A 882 23.27 -6.15 -21.41
CA HIS A 882 23.46 -7.22 -22.39
C HIS A 882 22.17 -7.50 -23.17
N GLY A 883 22.31 -7.87 -24.44
CA GLY A 883 21.26 -8.51 -25.24
C GLY A 883 21.66 -9.95 -25.59
N ALA A 884 20.66 -10.81 -25.81
CA ALA A 884 20.85 -12.21 -26.16
C ALA A 884 19.81 -12.71 -27.17
N GLN A 885 20.07 -13.87 -27.77
CA GLN A 885 19.15 -14.57 -28.68
C GLN A 885 18.78 -15.93 -28.09
N LEU A 886 17.48 -16.19 -27.95
CA LEU A 886 16.95 -17.45 -27.44
C LEU A 886 16.34 -18.28 -28.57
N PRO A 887 16.75 -19.55 -28.75
CA PRO A 887 16.09 -20.45 -29.69
C PRO A 887 14.70 -20.82 -29.18
N ARG A 888 13.72 -20.81 -30.07
CA ARG A 888 12.34 -21.18 -29.80
C ARG A 888 12.01 -22.52 -30.44
N TYR A 889 11.33 -23.36 -29.68
CA TYR A 889 10.96 -24.71 -30.10
C TYR A 889 9.50 -24.79 -30.58
N GLY A 890 9.30 -25.63 -31.59
CA GLY A 890 8.00 -26.04 -32.09
C GLY A 890 7.27 -27.02 -31.19
N ALA A 891 6.02 -27.34 -31.56
CA ALA A 891 5.23 -28.37 -30.87
C ALA A 891 5.84 -29.78 -30.96
N ASP A 892 6.79 -30.00 -31.87
CA ASP A 892 7.57 -31.22 -32.05
C ASP A 892 8.90 -31.21 -31.29
N GLY A 893 9.15 -30.18 -30.48
CA GLY A 893 10.39 -30.02 -29.71
C GLY A 893 11.61 -29.65 -30.56
N GLN A 894 11.46 -29.38 -31.85
CA GLN A 894 12.56 -28.93 -32.71
C GLN A 894 12.70 -27.41 -32.67
N PRO A 895 13.93 -26.86 -32.69
CA PRO A 895 14.13 -25.42 -32.77
C PRO A 895 13.67 -24.90 -34.14
N GLU A 896 12.66 -24.02 -34.13
CA GLU A 896 12.01 -23.50 -35.33
C GLU A 896 12.45 -22.07 -35.68
N ARG A 897 12.82 -21.26 -34.67
CA ARG A 897 13.23 -19.85 -34.85
C ARG A 897 14.05 -19.34 -33.67
N SER A 898 14.53 -18.10 -33.75
CA SER A 898 15.19 -17.40 -32.64
C SER A 898 14.47 -16.09 -32.30
N ASP A 899 14.25 -15.84 -31.00
CA ASP A 899 13.62 -14.63 -30.47
C ASP A 899 14.71 -13.77 -29.76
N GLU A 900 14.74 -12.45 -29.97
CA GLU A 900 15.63 -11.53 -29.23
C GLU A 900 15.11 -11.28 -27.81
N THR A 901 16.03 -11.15 -26.85
CA THR A 901 15.70 -10.87 -25.44
C THR A 901 16.65 -9.85 -24.82
N LEU A 902 16.12 -9.03 -23.91
CA LEU A 902 16.95 -8.32 -22.94
C LEU A 902 17.47 -9.31 -21.89
N VAL A 903 18.58 -8.97 -21.24
CA VAL A 903 19.23 -9.82 -20.23
C VAL A 903 19.11 -9.14 -18.85
N PRO A 904 18.04 -9.42 -18.10
CA PRO A 904 17.96 -9.08 -16.68
C PRO A 904 19.13 -9.66 -15.85
N VAL A 905 19.37 -9.11 -14.66
CA VAL A 905 20.47 -9.57 -13.78
C VAL A 905 20.31 -11.02 -13.33
N ASP A 906 19.08 -11.52 -13.29
CA ASP A 906 18.66 -12.89 -12.94
C ASP A 906 18.53 -13.82 -14.17
N PHE A 907 18.97 -13.38 -15.36
CA PHE A 907 18.89 -14.21 -16.57
C PHE A 907 19.82 -15.43 -16.53
N ASP A 908 19.24 -16.61 -16.72
CA ASP A 908 19.91 -17.92 -16.65
C ASP A 908 19.70 -18.77 -17.92
N TRP A 909 19.35 -18.15 -19.05
CA TRP A 909 18.99 -18.81 -20.32
C TRP A 909 17.66 -19.59 -20.31
N GLN A 910 16.87 -19.48 -19.23
CA GLN A 910 15.51 -19.97 -19.20
C GLN A 910 14.50 -18.93 -19.73
N PRO A 911 13.47 -19.33 -20.50
CA PRO A 911 12.43 -18.41 -20.98
C PRO A 911 11.74 -17.61 -19.87
N GLU A 912 11.64 -18.17 -18.66
CA GLU A 912 10.94 -17.58 -17.51
C GLU A 912 11.68 -16.36 -16.94
N HIS A 913 13.00 -16.28 -17.14
CA HIS A 913 13.85 -15.14 -16.74
C HIS A 913 14.25 -14.25 -17.93
N ALA A 914 13.77 -14.58 -19.14
CA ALA A 914 13.95 -13.77 -20.35
C ALA A 914 12.89 -12.66 -20.46
N PHE A 915 13.26 -11.51 -21.03
CA PHE A 915 12.31 -10.46 -21.41
C PHE A 915 12.29 -10.31 -22.93
N THR A 916 11.27 -10.89 -23.55
CA THR A 916 11.18 -11.08 -25.00
C THR A 916 10.40 -9.96 -25.70
N ASP A 917 10.47 -9.93 -27.03
CA ASP A 917 9.63 -9.07 -27.88
C ASP A 917 8.13 -9.17 -27.54
N LYS A 918 7.62 -10.38 -27.29
CA LYS A 918 6.20 -10.59 -26.98
C LYS A 918 5.79 -9.92 -25.67
N ASP A 919 6.65 -10.00 -24.67
CA ASP A 919 6.43 -9.37 -23.37
C ASP A 919 6.36 -7.85 -23.56
N PHE A 920 7.29 -7.27 -24.33
CA PHE A 920 7.30 -5.84 -24.63
C PHE A 920 6.09 -5.40 -25.47
N GLN A 921 5.68 -6.21 -26.46
CA GLN A 921 4.51 -5.99 -27.32
C GLN A 921 3.22 -5.88 -26.53
N GLN A 922 3.06 -6.69 -25.48
CA GLN A 922 1.89 -6.64 -24.62
C GLN A 922 1.69 -5.26 -24.02
N TYR A 923 2.76 -4.55 -23.64
CA TYR A 923 2.66 -3.23 -23.02
C TYR A 923 2.33 -2.12 -24.01
N TYR A 924 3.05 -2.04 -25.13
CA TYR A 924 2.87 -0.90 -26.04
C TYR A 924 1.63 -1.03 -26.93
N SER A 925 1.17 -2.25 -27.24
CA SER A 925 0.00 -2.47 -28.10
C SER A 925 -1.32 -1.98 -27.47
N GLN A 926 -1.31 -1.65 -26.18
CA GLN A 926 -2.49 -1.18 -25.45
C GLN A 926 -2.53 0.36 -25.29
N LEU A 927 -1.47 1.07 -25.72
CA LEU A 927 -1.40 2.52 -25.59
C LEU A 927 -2.31 3.22 -26.60
N PRO A 928 -2.83 4.43 -26.30
CA PRO A 928 -3.64 5.19 -27.26
C PRO A 928 -2.77 5.74 -28.39
N TYR A 929 -3.29 5.80 -29.63
CA TYR A 929 -2.56 6.34 -30.80
C TYR A 929 -1.98 7.75 -30.60
N GLY A 930 -2.66 8.56 -29.78
CA GLY A 930 -2.24 9.92 -29.42
C GLY A 930 -1.11 10.00 -28.39
N ALA A 931 -0.76 8.91 -27.69
CA ALA A 931 0.40 8.90 -26.80
C ALA A 931 1.72 8.98 -27.60
N SER A 932 2.79 9.35 -26.92
CA SER A 932 4.16 9.28 -27.44
C SER A 932 4.97 8.32 -26.58
N PHE A 933 5.37 7.19 -27.14
CA PHE A 933 6.25 6.23 -26.47
C PHE A 933 7.53 6.02 -27.28
N LEU A 934 8.66 6.31 -26.64
CA LEU A 934 10.02 6.16 -27.13
C LEU A 934 10.73 5.06 -26.34
N ALA A 935 11.23 4.04 -27.02
CA ALA A 935 12.09 3.02 -26.41
C ALA A 935 13.50 3.08 -27.02
N ILE A 936 14.52 3.04 -26.16
CA ILE A 936 15.93 3.14 -26.54
C ILE A 936 16.67 1.94 -25.94
N PHE A 937 17.35 1.19 -26.78
CA PHE A 937 18.10 0.00 -26.41
C PHE A 937 19.58 0.18 -26.73
N ASP A 938 20.40 0.29 -25.69
CA ASP A 938 21.86 0.31 -25.75
C ASP A 938 22.43 -1.07 -25.39
N CYS A 939 22.17 -2.04 -26.27
CA CYS A 939 22.59 -3.44 -26.17
C CYS A 939 22.84 -4.04 -27.58
N CYS A 940 23.49 -5.20 -27.64
CA CYS A 940 23.67 -5.94 -28.91
C CYS A 940 22.40 -6.71 -29.30
N HIS A 941 22.14 -6.85 -30.61
CA HIS A 941 21.05 -7.67 -31.16
C HIS A 941 21.42 -9.17 -31.30
N ALA A 942 22.70 -9.45 -31.54
CA ALA A 942 23.23 -10.79 -31.77
C ALA A 942 24.25 -11.15 -30.70
N GLY A 943 24.01 -12.24 -29.96
CA GLY A 943 25.08 -12.87 -29.18
C GLY A 943 26.12 -13.43 -30.14
N GLY A 944 27.34 -12.89 -30.14
CA GLY A 944 28.44 -13.43 -30.94
C GLY A 944 29.79 -12.72 -30.79
N MET A 945 30.73 -13.41 -30.14
CA MET A 945 32.20 -13.37 -30.25
C MET A 945 32.91 -12.00 -30.46
N SER A 946 33.42 -11.43 -29.37
CA SER A 946 34.49 -10.42 -29.42
C SER A 946 35.83 -11.06 -29.81
N ARG A 947 36.41 -10.70 -30.96
CA ARG A 947 37.85 -10.80 -31.23
C ARG A 947 38.44 -9.39 -31.28
N GLY A 948 38.83 -8.85 -30.13
CA GLY A 948 39.46 -7.52 -30.02
C GLY A 948 39.24 -6.90 -28.64
N GLY A 949 40.20 -6.11 -28.15
CA GLY A 949 40.26 -5.61 -26.77
C GLY A 949 39.21 -4.59 -26.31
N GLN A 950 38.03 -4.53 -26.94
CA GLN A 950 36.91 -3.67 -26.53
C GLN A 950 35.81 -4.50 -25.85
N ARG A 951 35.21 -4.00 -24.77
CA ARG A 951 34.09 -4.65 -24.06
C ARG A 951 32.79 -4.47 -24.84
N VAL A 952 32.05 -5.56 -25.01
CA VAL A 952 30.84 -5.66 -25.86
C VAL A 952 29.60 -5.91 -25.00
N ARG A 953 28.48 -5.28 -25.35
CA ARG A 953 27.20 -5.38 -24.63
C ARG A 953 26.31 -6.53 -25.12
N GLY A 954 26.86 -7.75 -25.14
CA GLY A 954 26.16 -8.99 -25.48
C GLY A 954 26.75 -10.22 -24.78
N ILE A 955 26.00 -11.32 -24.69
CA ILE A 955 26.46 -12.57 -24.09
C ILE A 955 26.40 -13.74 -25.08
N ASP A 956 27.38 -14.63 -25.00
CA ASP A 956 27.40 -15.84 -25.82
C ASP A 956 26.52 -16.95 -25.17
N PRO A 957 25.76 -17.71 -25.97
CA PRO A 957 24.97 -18.84 -25.46
C PRO A 957 25.87 -19.94 -24.88
N PRO A 958 25.44 -20.63 -23.79
CA PRO A 958 26.08 -21.85 -23.30
C PRO A 958 26.23 -22.90 -24.40
N ASP A 959 27.22 -23.80 -24.28
CA ASP A 959 27.55 -24.75 -25.35
C ASP A 959 26.39 -25.64 -25.78
N ASP A 960 25.49 -26.01 -24.86
CA ASP A 960 24.31 -26.80 -25.16
C ASP A 960 23.24 -26.01 -25.94
N VAL A 961 23.06 -24.72 -25.65
CA VAL A 961 22.18 -23.80 -26.38
C VAL A 961 22.79 -23.47 -27.75
N ARG A 962 24.11 -23.19 -27.78
CA ARG A 962 24.88 -22.92 -29.00
C ARG A 962 24.86 -24.09 -29.98
N HIS A 963 25.03 -25.32 -29.48
CA HIS A 963 24.94 -26.52 -30.30
C HIS A 963 23.55 -26.68 -30.96
N ARG A 964 22.47 -26.27 -30.28
CA ARG A 964 21.10 -26.29 -30.83
C ARG A 964 20.87 -25.24 -31.91
N MET A 965 21.67 -24.18 -31.95
CA MET A 965 21.65 -23.13 -32.98
C MET A 965 22.52 -23.45 -34.20
N LEU A 966 23.35 -24.50 -34.13
CA LEU A 966 24.28 -24.93 -35.17
C LEU A 966 23.83 -26.23 -35.83
N ARG A 967 24.26 -26.46 -37.07
CA ARG A 967 24.16 -27.75 -37.78
C ARG A 967 25.53 -28.15 -38.31
N TRP A 968 25.77 -29.46 -38.37
CA TRP A 968 26.96 -29.98 -39.04
C TRP A 968 26.78 -29.91 -40.56
N ASP A 969 27.65 -29.18 -41.24
CA ASP A 969 27.77 -29.23 -42.69
C ASP A 969 28.81 -30.28 -43.08
N ALA A 970 28.31 -31.45 -43.49
CA ALA A 970 29.16 -32.58 -43.87
C ALA A 970 30.01 -32.32 -45.13
N ALA A 971 29.59 -31.40 -46.01
CA ALA A 971 30.34 -31.08 -47.24
C ALA A 971 31.57 -30.23 -46.95
N HIS A 972 31.47 -29.33 -45.96
CA HIS A 972 32.56 -28.44 -45.53
C HIS A 972 33.25 -28.92 -44.25
N GLN A 973 32.78 -30.04 -43.67
CA GLN A 973 33.24 -30.61 -42.39
C GLN A 973 33.34 -29.59 -41.25
N MET A 974 32.34 -28.73 -41.14
CA MET A 974 32.31 -27.69 -40.11
C MET A 974 30.90 -27.46 -39.57
N TRP A 975 30.83 -26.94 -38.34
CA TRP A 975 29.58 -26.45 -37.77
C TRP A 975 29.23 -25.11 -38.39
N VAL A 976 28.04 -25.02 -38.99
CA VAL A 976 27.50 -23.79 -39.59
C VAL A 976 26.19 -23.41 -38.88
N PRO A 977 25.79 -22.13 -38.88
CA PRO A 977 24.48 -21.72 -38.38
C PRO A 977 23.33 -22.49 -39.05
N ARG A 978 22.27 -22.81 -38.28
CA ARG A 978 21.06 -23.41 -38.84
C ARG A 978 20.34 -22.43 -39.76
N ASP A 979 19.85 -22.95 -40.88
CA ASP A 979 18.88 -22.27 -41.73
C ASP A 979 17.49 -22.84 -41.44
N PHE A 980 16.69 -22.08 -40.69
CA PHE A 980 15.37 -22.48 -40.24
C PHE A 980 14.32 -22.47 -41.37
N VAL A 981 14.60 -21.82 -42.51
CA VAL A 981 13.69 -21.77 -43.67
C VAL A 981 13.66 -23.12 -44.39
N GLU A 982 14.82 -23.76 -44.56
CA GLU A 982 14.96 -25.05 -45.23
C GLU A 982 14.30 -26.20 -44.44
N GLN A 983 14.33 -26.13 -43.10
CA GLN A 983 13.66 -27.11 -42.21
C GLN A 983 12.13 -26.98 -42.24
N ALA A 984 11.59 -25.76 -42.20
CA ALA A 984 10.15 -25.54 -42.32
C ALA A 984 9.61 -26.05 -43.67
N ALA A 985 10.37 -25.86 -44.76
CA ALA A 985 10.05 -26.37 -46.08
C ALA A 985 10.10 -27.91 -46.15
N ARG A 986 11.09 -28.57 -45.53
CA ARG A 986 11.19 -30.04 -45.48
C ARG A 986 10.13 -30.70 -44.60
N ALA A 987 9.60 -30.01 -43.59
CA ALA A 987 8.52 -30.48 -42.71
C ALA A 987 7.11 -30.31 -43.33
N GLY A 988 7.01 -29.93 -44.61
CA GLY A 988 5.72 -29.72 -45.30
C GLY A 988 4.94 -28.48 -44.85
N ARG A 989 5.53 -27.66 -43.96
CA ARG A 989 4.92 -26.43 -43.45
C ARG A 989 5.22 -25.30 -44.42
N THR A 990 4.43 -25.21 -45.49
CA THR A 990 4.43 -24.01 -46.32
C THR A 990 3.94 -22.84 -45.46
N PHE A 991 4.82 -21.90 -45.12
CA PHE A 991 4.37 -20.57 -44.70
C PHE A 991 3.52 -20.03 -45.86
N ARG A 992 2.19 -20.10 -45.73
CA ARG A 992 1.27 -19.35 -46.61
C ARG A 992 1.44 -17.86 -46.30
N ALA A 993 2.55 -17.31 -46.73
CA ALA A 993 2.70 -15.87 -46.91
C ALA A 993 2.08 -15.54 -48.26
N ASP A 994 1.09 -14.66 -48.22
CA ASP A 994 0.47 -14.02 -49.37
C ASP A 994 1.54 -13.59 -50.39
N LYS A 995 1.37 -13.88 -51.69
CA LYS A 995 2.39 -13.64 -52.73
C LYS A 995 2.83 -12.17 -52.84
N LYS A 996 2.08 -11.24 -52.23
CA LYS A 996 2.46 -9.83 -52.07
C LYS A 996 3.59 -9.61 -51.05
N ALA A 997 3.67 -10.40 -49.98
CA ALA A 997 4.69 -10.26 -48.93
C ALA A 997 6.10 -10.69 -49.39
N GLN A 998 6.18 -11.68 -50.29
CA GLN A 998 7.44 -12.15 -50.88
C GLN A 998 8.14 -11.12 -51.77
N ARG A 999 7.42 -10.12 -52.32
CA ARG A 999 8.03 -9.08 -53.17
C ARG A 999 8.71 -7.95 -52.38
N GLN A 1000 8.55 -7.89 -51.05
CA GLN A 1000 9.04 -6.79 -50.21
C GLN A 1000 10.18 -7.17 -49.26
N LEU A 1001 10.61 -8.43 -49.20
CA LEU A 1001 11.68 -8.90 -48.32
C LEU A 1001 12.83 -9.45 -49.19
N PRO A 1002 14.02 -8.81 -49.20
CA PRO A 1002 15.14 -9.25 -50.04
C PRO A 1002 15.80 -10.55 -49.59
N ASP A 1003 15.51 -11.07 -48.40
CA ASP A 1003 16.22 -12.22 -47.84
C ASP A 1003 15.34 -13.11 -46.95
N ALA A 1004 15.33 -14.42 -47.21
CA ALA A 1004 14.47 -15.40 -46.53
C ALA A 1004 14.87 -15.60 -45.04
N THR A 1005 16.10 -15.26 -44.69
CA THR A 1005 16.70 -15.35 -43.35
C THR A 1005 15.98 -14.48 -42.31
N GLN A 1006 15.34 -13.39 -42.73
CA GLN A 1006 14.58 -12.48 -41.85
C GLN A 1006 13.21 -13.02 -41.40
N LEU A 1007 12.69 -14.10 -42.00
CA LEU A 1007 11.42 -14.71 -41.57
C LEU A 1007 11.56 -15.59 -40.32
N CYS A 1008 12.79 -16.03 -40.01
CA CYS A 1008 13.10 -16.95 -38.92
C CYS A 1008 13.74 -16.27 -37.69
N ARG A 1009 13.85 -14.94 -37.71
CA ARG A 1009 14.30 -14.11 -36.59
C ARG A 1009 13.23 -13.05 -36.31
N ARG A 1010 12.87 -12.85 -35.04
CA ARG A 1010 12.01 -11.73 -34.62
C ARG A 1010 12.78 -10.79 -33.72
N GLY A 1011 13.01 -9.57 -34.21
CA GLY A 1011 13.59 -8.50 -33.41
C GLY A 1011 12.60 -7.90 -32.41
N LEU A 1012 13.13 -7.23 -31.38
CA LEU A 1012 12.32 -6.48 -30.41
C LEU A 1012 11.45 -5.40 -31.10
N GLY A 1013 10.13 -5.55 -31.01
CA GLY A 1013 9.10 -4.59 -31.42
C GLY A 1013 8.41 -4.83 -32.77
N GLU A 1014 8.60 -5.97 -33.46
CA GLU A 1014 8.17 -6.14 -34.85
C GLU A 1014 6.65 -6.28 -35.09
N ALA A 1015 5.95 -5.13 -35.19
CA ALA A 1015 4.63 -5.01 -35.81
C ALA A 1015 4.75 -4.45 -37.26
N LYS A 1016 5.48 -5.16 -38.14
CA LYS A 1016 5.88 -4.71 -39.49
C LYS A 1016 4.74 -4.21 -40.39
N ALA A 1017 3.52 -4.75 -40.26
CA ALA A 1017 2.37 -4.39 -41.10
C ALA A 1017 1.92 -2.92 -40.95
N LEU A 1018 2.23 -2.26 -39.83
CA LEU A 1018 1.84 -0.87 -39.53
C LEU A 1018 2.98 0.14 -39.73
N TRP A 1019 4.18 -0.32 -40.10
CA TRP A 1019 5.37 0.54 -40.22
C TRP A 1019 5.50 1.20 -41.60
N SER A 1020 4.84 0.64 -42.60
CA SER A 1020 4.93 1.05 -44.01
C SER A 1020 3.75 1.88 -44.51
N THR A 1021 2.75 2.19 -43.67
CA THR A 1021 1.57 2.96 -44.07
C THR A 1021 1.92 4.44 -44.23
N ASP A 1022 1.53 5.03 -45.37
CA ASP A 1022 1.55 6.46 -45.59
C ASP A 1022 0.58 7.19 -44.63
N ARG A 1023 0.64 8.53 -44.60
CA ARG A 1023 -0.12 9.35 -43.64
C ARG A 1023 -1.63 9.10 -43.72
N ASP A 1024 -2.17 8.90 -44.93
CA ASP A 1024 -3.61 8.76 -45.14
C ASP A 1024 -4.09 7.37 -44.69
N SER A 1025 -3.30 6.33 -44.97
CA SER A 1025 -3.55 4.97 -44.49
C SER A 1025 -3.47 4.85 -42.95
N PHE A 1026 -2.54 5.59 -42.32
CA PHE A 1026 -2.41 5.64 -40.86
C PHE A 1026 -3.60 6.37 -40.20
N GLU A 1027 -4.03 7.51 -40.75
CA GLU A 1027 -5.19 8.25 -40.25
C GLU A 1027 -6.51 7.50 -40.49
N ALA A 1028 -6.64 6.76 -41.60
CA ALA A 1028 -7.80 5.92 -41.86
C ALA A 1028 -7.93 4.75 -40.87
N ALA A 1029 -6.82 4.07 -40.53
CA ALA A 1029 -6.81 3.02 -39.51
C ALA A 1029 -7.12 3.58 -38.11
N LYS A 1030 -6.57 4.74 -37.77
CA LYS A 1030 -6.85 5.47 -36.52
C LYS A 1030 -8.31 5.93 -36.42
N ALA A 1031 -8.92 6.32 -37.55
CA ALA A 1031 -10.32 6.73 -37.62
C ALA A 1031 -11.27 5.53 -37.51
N ALA A 1032 -10.98 4.42 -38.20
CA ALA A 1032 -11.77 3.19 -38.14
C ALA A 1032 -11.78 2.55 -36.74
N LEU A 1033 -10.66 2.66 -36.02
CA LEU A 1033 -10.50 2.14 -34.67
C LEU A 1033 -10.89 3.15 -33.58
N GLY A 1034 -11.39 4.34 -33.96
CA GLY A 1034 -11.93 5.33 -33.04
C GLY A 1034 -11.05 5.49 -31.79
N HIS A 1035 -9.78 5.85 -31.97
CA HIS A 1035 -8.76 6.04 -30.91
C HIS A 1035 -8.33 4.81 -30.07
N PHE A 1036 -8.85 3.60 -30.34
CA PHE A 1036 -8.52 2.36 -29.63
C PHE A 1036 -7.96 1.28 -30.56
N GLY A 1037 -6.63 1.15 -30.59
CA GLY A 1037 -5.98 0.12 -31.39
C GLY A 1037 -4.48 0.05 -31.16
N PRO A 1038 -3.79 -0.97 -31.74
CA PRO A 1038 -2.41 -1.27 -31.44
C PRO A 1038 -1.50 -0.09 -31.77
N TYR A 1039 -1.04 0.58 -30.71
CA TYR A 1039 -0.03 1.61 -30.79
C TYR A 1039 1.32 1.01 -31.15
N VAL A 1040 2.09 1.72 -31.97
CA VAL A 1040 3.45 1.34 -32.35
C VAL A 1040 4.43 2.41 -31.84
N PRO A 1041 5.39 2.05 -30.98
CA PRO A 1041 6.39 2.97 -30.46
C PRO A 1041 7.45 3.35 -31.49
N LEU A 1042 8.23 4.37 -31.14
CA LEU A 1042 9.50 4.66 -31.79
C LEU A 1042 10.60 3.88 -31.07
N LEU A 1043 11.34 3.05 -31.80
CA LEU A 1043 12.38 2.18 -31.26
C LEU A 1043 13.74 2.63 -31.79
N LEU A 1044 14.69 2.92 -30.90
CA LEU A 1044 16.06 3.28 -31.24
C LEU A 1044 16.99 2.18 -30.72
N PHE A 1045 17.87 1.70 -31.59
CA PHE A 1045 18.87 0.69 -31.24
C PHE A 1045 20.27 1.23 -31.43
N ALA A 1046 21.17 0.90 -30.50
CA ALA A 1046 22.55 1.37 -30.52
C ALA A 1046 23.38 0.81 -31.68
N ALA A 1047 23.08 -0.40 -32.15
CA ALA A 1047 23.78 -1.09 -33.23
C ALA A 1047 22.78 -1.66 -34.26
N ASP A 1048 23.27 -2.01 -35.44
CA ASP A 1048 22.54 -2.79 -36.43
C ASP A 1048 22.47 -4.27 -35.99
N GLU A 1049 21.55 -5.05 -36.56
CA GLU A 1049 21.32 -6.47 -36.18
C GLU A 1049 22.58 -7.35 -36.32
N GLN A 1050 23.55 -6.91 -37.12
CA GLN A 1050 24.81 -7.63 -37.40
C GLN A 1050 26.04 -7.01 -36.71
N GLU A 1051 25.87 -5.98 -35.89
CA GLU A 1051 26.96 -5.25 -35.24
C GLU A 1051 26.90 -5.35 -33.70
N LEU A 1052 28.05 -5.12 -33.06
CA LEU A 1052 28.19 -5.16 -31.60
C LEU A 1052 28.16 -3.73 -31.03
N ALA A 1053 27.35 -3.52 -29.99
CA ALA A 1053 27.33 -2.27 -29.22
C ALA A 1053 28.52 -2.24 -28.25
N ALA A 1054 29.38 -1.22 -28.38
CA ALA A 1054 30.63 -1.09 -27.62
C ALA A 1054 30.58 -0.01 -26.53
N GLU A 1055 31.42 -0.18 -25.50
CA GLU A 1055 31.72 0.84 -24.49
C GLU A 1055 32.73 1.89 -25.01
N TYR A 1056 32.58 3.12 -24.56
CA TYR A 1056 33.45 4.26 -24.80
C TYR A 1056 33.98 4.82 -23.48
N ASP A 1057 35.31 4.89 -23.33
CA ASP A 1057 35.95 5.49 -22.17
C ASP A 1057 36.18 6.99 -22.35
N HIS A 1058 35.49 7.79 -21.55
CA HIS A 1058 35.69 9.24 -21.45
C HIS A 1058 36.58 9.55 -20.23
N GLY A 1059 37.89 9.57 -20.44
CA GLY A 1059 38.85 9.67 -19.34
C GLY A 1059 38.84 8.40 -18.50
N SER A 1060 38.53 8.51 -17.21
CA SER A 1060 38.41 7.37 -16.28
C SER A 1060 36.99 6.80 -16.17
N THR A 1061 36.03 7.31 -16.95
CA THR A 1061 34.61 6.93 -16.85
C THR A 1061 34.14 6.27 -18.14
N ALA A 1062 33.56 5.07 -18.05
CA ALA A 1062 33.00 4.35 -19.20
C ALA A 1062 31.53 4.74 -19.45
N TYR A 1063 31.13 4.80 -20.72
CA TYR A 1063 29.77 5.03 -21.21
C TYR A 1063 29.46 4.10 -22.39
N GLY A 1064 28.20 4.01 -22.80
CA GLY A 1064 27.82 3.48 -24.11
C GLY A 1064 28.21 4.45 -25.21
N ALA A 1065 28.94 3.99 -26.24
CA ALA A 1065 29.36 4.86 -27.34
C ALA A 1065 28.15 5.54 -28.01
N PHE A 1066 27.05 4.80 -28.16
CA PHE A 1066 25.78 5.31 -28.68
C PHE A 1066 25.13 6.34 -27.75
N THR A 1067 24.86 5.98 -26.48
CA THR A 1067 24.20 6.89 -25.53
C THR A 1067 24.98 8.19 -25.32
N PHE A 1068 26.30 8.11 -25.18
CA PHE A 1068 27.15 9.29 -25.03
C PHE A 1068 27.08 10.22 -26.25
N THR A 1069 27.19 9.66 -27.46
CA THR A 1069 27.15 10.43 -28.71
C THR A 1069 25.75 11.02 -28.97
N LEU A 1070 24.70 10.28 -28.63
CA LEU A 1070 23.31 10.72 -28.72
C LEU A 1070 23.06 11.95 -27.85
N VAL A 1071 23.44 11.89 -26.58
CA VAL A 1071 23.24 12.98 -25.60
C VAL A 1071 24.09 14.20 -25.97
N LYS A 1072 25.36 13.99 -26.33
CA LYS A 1072 26.27 15.05 -26.80
C LYS A 1072 25.67 15.81 -27.98
N ARG A 1073 25.14 15.08 -28.97
CA ARG A 1073 24.58 15.68 -30.19
C ARG A 1073 23.27 16.40 -29.94
N LEU A 1074 22.41 15.86 -29.08
CA LEU A 1074 21.19 16.54 -28.63
C LEU A 1074 21.52 17.87 -27.96
N ARG A 1075 22.47 17.89 -27.02
CA ARG A 1075 22.90 19.10 -26.29
C ARG A 1075 23.56 20.15 -27.20
N ALA A 1076 24.27 19.72 -28.24
CA ALA A 1076 24.93 20.62 -29.20
C ALA A 1076 23.98 21.18 -30.29
N SER A 1077 22.76 20.67 -30.41
CA SER A 1077 21.84 21.07 -31.48
C SER A 1077 21.00 22.29 -31.11
N HIS A 1078 21.26 23.43 -31.76
CA HIS A 1078 20.46 24.65 -31.63
C HIS A 1078 19.27 24.73 -32.60
N ARG A 1079 19.01 23.67 -33.39
CA ARG A 1079 17.91 23.60 -34.36
C ARG A 1079 16.98 22.43 -34.02
N ALA A 1080 15.69 22.57 -34.36
CA ALA A 1080 14.72 21.49 -34.23
C ALA A 1080 15.07 20.35 -35.20
N LEU A 1081 15.53 19.22 -34.67
CA LEU A 1081 15.81 18.00 -35.42
C LEU A 1081 14.59 17.06 -35.39
N SER A 1082 14.47 16.19 -36.40
CA SER A 1082 13.66 14.97 -36.32
C SER A 1082 14.46 13.82 -35.68
N PHE A 1083 13.76 12.79 -35.20
CA PHE A 1083 14.41 11.58 -34.69
C PHE A 1083 15.32 10.93 -35.74
N GLN A 1084 14.89 10.90 -37.01
CA GLN A 1084 15.71 10.37 -38.10
C GLN A 1084 16.97 11.22 -38.35
N GLN A 1085 16.88 12.55 -38.30
CA GLN A 1085 18.03 13.43 -38.47
C GLN A 1085 19.03 13.30 -37.32
N LEU A 1086 18.54 13.12 -36.09
CA LEU A 1086 19.36 12.88 -34.91
C LEU A 1086 20.16 11.57 -35.06
N VAL A 1087 19.47 10.45 -35.35
CA VAL A 1087 20.10 9.12 -35.49
C VAL A 1087 21.07 9.08 -36.66
N LEU A 1088 20.73 9.65 -37.83
CA LEU A 1088 21.66 9.76 -38.96
C LEU A 1088 22.91 10.58 -38.61
N GLY A 1089 22.74 11.57 -37.74
CA GLY A 1089 23.84 12.35 -37.22
C GLY A 1089 24.77 11.52 -36.34
N VAL A 1090 24.21 10.90 -35.29
CA VAL A 1090 24.94 10.01 -34.37
C VAL A 1090 25.66 8.91 -35.16
N ARG A 1091 25.00 8.33 -36.16
CA ARG A 1091 25.58 7.32 -37.06
C ARG A 1091 26.83 7.81 -37.78
N ARG A 1092 26.86 9.05 -38.30
CA ARG A 1092 28.07 9.58 -38.96
C ARG A 1092 29.22 9.74 -37.98
N GLU A 1093 28.93 10.26 -36.79
CA GLU A 1093 29.95 10.51 -35.76
C GLU A 1093 30.53 9.21 -35.19
N LEU A 1094 29.69 8.20 -34.94
CA LEU A 1094 30.16 6.87 -34.53
C LEU A 1094 30.97 6.18 -35.63
N LYS A 1095 30.53 6.29 -36.89
CA LYS A 1095 31.27 5.74 -38.03
C LYS A 1095 32.66 6.38 -38.19
N ASP A 1096 32.76 7.70 -38.04
CA ASP A 1096 34.04 8.42 -38.11
C ASP A 1096 34.98 8.01 -36.96
N LEU A 1097 34.42 7.61 -35.81
CA LEU A 1097 35.14 7.15 -34.63
C LEU A 1097 35.40 5.62 -34.61
N GLY A 1098 34.92 4.88 -35.61
CA GLY A 1098 35.10 3.42 -35.72
C GLY A 1098 34.19 2.58 -34.81
N TYR A 1099 33.03 3.11 -34.40
CA TYR A 1099 32.02 2.44 -33.56
C TYR A 1099 30.78 1.98 -34.36
N GLN A 1100 29.78 1.44 -33.66
CA GLN A 1100 28.57 0.84 -34.22
C GLN A 1100 27.62 1.80 -34.99
N THR A 1101 26.74 1.21 -35.79
CA THR A 1101 25.75 1.86 -36.65
C THR A 1101 24.36 1.83 -36.01
N PRO A 1102 23.89 2.90 -35.37
CA PRO A 1102 22.57 2.91 -34.72
C PRO A 1102 21.43 2.92 -35.73
N THR A 1103 20.28 2.34 -35.35
CA THR A 1103 19.09 2.20 -36.19
C THR A 1103 17.84 2.78 -35.50
N ILE A 1104 16.80 3.05 -36.30
CA ILE A 1104 15.52 3.58 -35.82
C ILE A 1104 14.34 2.98 -36.58
N SER A 1105 13.40 2.44 -35.81
CA SER A 1105 12.20 1.74 -36.30
C SER A 1105 10.93 2.39 -35.75
N GLY A 1106 9.83 2.30 -36.51
CA GLY A 1106 8.53 2.87 -36.16
C GLY A 1106 7.86 3.64 -37.30
N PRO A 1107 6.65 4.19 -37.08
CA PRO A 1107 5.86 4.84 -38.12
C PRO A 1107 6.62 6.00 -38.80
N LYS A 1108 6.57 6.07 -40.13
CA LYS A 1108 7.28 7.09 -40.92
C LYS A 1108 6.98 8.53 -40.45
N VAL A 1109 5.71 8.82 -40.18
CA VAL A 1109 5.25 10.13 -39.68
C VAL A 1109 5.90 10.51 -38.34
N LYS A 1110 6.16 9.54 -37.45
CA LYS A 1110 6.82 9.77 -36.15
C LYS A 1110 8.34 9.89 -36.28
N ARG A 1111 8.97 9.12 -37.17
CA ARG A 1111 10.42 9.20 -37.47
C ARG A 1111 10.84 10.52 -38.09
N GLU A 1112 10.02 11.03 -39.01
CA GLU A 1112 10.23 12.30 -39.73
C GLU A 1112 9.69 13.51 -38.96
N GLY A 1113 8.89 13.28 -37.92
CA GLY A 1113 8.37 14.31 -37.02
C GLY A 1113 9.45 14.98 -36.17
N LYS A 1114 9.18 16.21 -35.71
CA LYS A 1114 10.07 16.96 -34.80
C LYS A 1114 10.18 16.23 -33.46
N LEU A 1115 11.35 16.31 -32.82
CA LEU A 1115 11.55 15.78 -31.47
C LEU A 1115 10.53 16.43 -30.48
N PRO A 1116 9.69 15.64 -29.79
CA PRO A 1116 8.66 16.14 -28.89
C PRO A 1116 9.25 16.84 -27.65
N PHE A 1117 10.51 16.52 -27.30
CA PHE A 1117 11.28 17.15 -26.23
C PHE A 1117 11.84 18.54 -26.60
N GLY A 1118 11.35 19.12 -27.70
CA GLY A 1118 11.76 20.39 -28.26
C GLY A 1118 11.23 21.62 -27.51
N ARG A 1119 11.59 21.80 -26.23
CA ARG A 1119 11.65 23.15 -25.61
C ARG A 1119 13.10 23.57 -25.35
N TRP A 1120 13.95 23.40 -26.35
CA TRP A 1120 15.31 23.97 -26.38
C TRP A 1120 15.31 25.46 -26.74
N THR A 1121 14.41 26.24 -26.12
CA THR A 1121 14.35 27.69 -26.29
C THR A 1121 14.17 28.40 -24.96
N ARG A 1122 15.27 29.04 -24.54
CA ARG A 1122 15.41 30.08 -23.50
C ARG A 1122 15.30 29.62 -22.05
N ARG A 1123 16.39 29.10 -21.50
CA ARG A 1123 16.94 29.51 -20.20
C ARG A 1123 18.46 29.36 -20.28
N ALA A 1124 19.08 30.38 -20.89
CA ALA A 1124 20.41 30.83 -20.48
C ALA A 1124 20.22 31.81 -19.32
#